data_AF-A0A100WXR3-F1
#
_entry.id   AF-A0A100WXR3-F1
#
_cell.length_a   1.000
_cell.length_b   1.000
_cell.length_c   1.000
_cell.angle_alpha   90.00
_cell.angle_beta   90.00
_cell.angle_gamma   90.00
#
_symmetry.space_group_name_H-M   'P 1'
#
loop_
_entity.id
_entity.type
_entity.pdbx_description
1 polymer ?
#
loop_
_entity_poly.entity_id
_entity_poly.type
_entity_poly.pdbx_seq_one_letter_code
_entity_poly.pdbx_strand_id
1 'polypeptide(L)'
;MRPAGRAELSDAAVVSRSWGMAFATLISRITGFFRFVLLMALLGGPLTSSFSVANQLPNMVAALVLEATFTAIFVPVLARAERDDADGGTDFVRRLVTLATTLLLVTTVLSVLCAPLLVRLMLGSDPQVNNPLTTAFAYLLLPQVLFYGLSSVFMAILNTRNVFGPPAWAPVVNNVVAIVTLGVFVLVPGELSSDPVEMGTAKLLVLGIGTTLGVVAQAMVLFVAIRAERVSLRPLWGIDDRLKKFGAMASAMVLYVLISQIGLIVGNQIASTAAASGPAIYNYTWLVLMLPFGMIGVTVLTVVMPRLSRNAAADNVPAVLDDFSLATRLTMVTLIPIVAMMTVGGPAIGSALFAYGNFSATDAGYLGMAITLSAFTLVPYALVLLQLRVFYARERPWTPIGIIVVITTVKIIGSIIAPHLTDNPNMVAGYLGLANGLGFVAGAVVGHLLLKANLRPRGGRLLREAVIRTILVTIAASLAASLVAHAADRLVGLDSLTEHFGAAGSLLRLLALGVIMVPIIAGVMLAARIPEAQSALNMVRRRLGRGRHGPLPAAGQVAVQTITPPVGPHPPGPVTYPDQRNSSPTGWPSSPAAAGGGSPAGVAGAGMWKGSPVTDESADGPALDSTSSSGMTTETTKLPRPAADEFHPDVPPAEPAATASDEDAASGEPAAGRSNGATRPATDYGGDPTREPISFAPPHDAALESADDDVHLIPGATIAEGRYRLLVFHGGPPHLQFWQALDTALDRQVALTFVDPDATMSDAQVQEILSRTLKLSRIDVPGIARVLDVAHSGSGGLIVSEWIRGGSLAEVADTSPSPIGGARAIQSLAAAAEAAHRAGVALSIDHPSRVRVSIEGDVALAFPATMPDATPDDDIRGIGAALYALLVNRWPLPESGSRSGLEPAALDPAGQPVEPRAVDRDIPFQISAAAARAVQPGGGIRSAPTLLNLLQQATAIADRTELMGSVEETPAPAAPVRAHETPEEHEAAEARRRKGVIIGVSVGAAIILVALLVLASVLNSIFGDVGGGLNRDELGLNAPSASGEQTQDNSSTATGSTVKPVRATVFSPEGEADSPATAGQAIDGNTSTAWSTDTYSDPAPFPGFKNGVGLMLQLPQPTVIGSVTLNVTSTGTSVQIRSAQSASPSSLSDTTELTPTTPLKPGSNTISVNKASSTSYVLVWISTLGTVDGKSRTDISEITLKAAS
;
A
#
# COMPACT_ATOMS: atom_id res chain seq x y z
N MET A 1 3.19 -41.17 -19.89
CA MET A 1 2.35 -40.47 -18.89
C MET A 1 2.58 -38.98 -19.03
N ARG A 2 1.54 -38.18 -19.31
CA ARG A 2 1.59 -36.72 -19.10
C ARG A 2 1.53 -36.44 -17.58
N PRO A 3 2.13 -35.36 -17.06
CA PRO A 3 1.77 -34.87 -15.74
C PRO A 3 0.29 -34.44 -15.76
N ALA A 4 -0.45 -34.72 -14.68
CA ALA A 4 -1.83 -34.22 -14.55
C ALA A 4 -1.82 -32.69 -14.40
N GLY A 5 -2.84 -32.02 -14.96
CA GLY A 5 -3.06 -30.59 -14.76
C GLY A 5 -3.08 -30.24 -13.27
N ARG A 6 -2.35 -29.19 -12.88
CA ARG A 6 -2.41 -28.69 -11.49
C ARG A 6 -3.77 -28.04 -11.29
N ALA A 7 -4.63 -28.66 -10.49
CA ALA A 7 -5.88 -28.05 -10.06
C ALA A 7 -5.64 -26.66 -9.47
N GLU A 8 -6.40 -25.67 -9.93
CA GLU A 8 -6.35 -24.31 -9.38
C GLU A 8 -6.82 -24.30 -7.92
N LEU A 9 -6.32 -23.33 -7.16
CA LEU A 9 -6.61 -23.21 -5.73
C LEU A 9 -8.01 -22.61 -5.53
N SER A 10 -8.85 -23.27 -4.72
CA SER A 10 -10.11 -22.69 -4.27
C SER A 10 -9.88 -21.44 -3.42
N ASP A 11 -10.85 -20.52 -3.38
CA ASP A 11 -10.69 -19.24 -2.68
C ASP A 11 -10.37 -19.40 -1.19
N ALA A 12 -10.93 -20.42 -0.53
CA ALA A 12 -10.58 -20.79 0.83
C ALA A 12 -9.09 -21.19 0.99
N ALA A 13 -8.52 -21.87 0.00
CA ALA A 13 -7.09 -22.19 -0.05
C ALA A 13 -6.23 -20.94 -0.35
N VAL A 14 -6.71 -20.00 -1.17
CA VAL A 14 -6.02 -18.72 -1.43
C VAL A 14 -6.01 -17.83 -0.19
N VAL A 15 -7.14 -17.67 0.49
CA VAL A 15 -7.28 -16.85 1.71
C VAL A 15 -6.45 -17.42 2.87
N SER A 16 -6.52 -18.73 3.12
CA SER A 16 -5.74 -19.37 4.19
C SER A 16 -4.22 -19.28 3.93
N ARG A 17 -3.76 -19.52 2.69
CA ARG A 17 -2.35 -19.31 2.31
C ARG A 17 -1.92 -17.85 2.44
N SER A 18 -2.81 -16.89 2.13
CA SER A 18 -2.54 -15.45 2.27
C SER A 18 -2.37 -15.03 3.73
N TRP A 19 -3.15 -15.60 4.64
CA TRP A 19 -2.97 -15.38 6.09
C TRP A 19 -1.61 -15.94 6.57
N GLY A 20 -1.22 -17.12 6.07
CA GLY A 20 0.10 -17.71 6.33
C GLY A 20 1.27 -16.84 5.84
N MET A 21 1.16 -16.24 4.64
CA MET A 21 2.15 -15.28 4.13
C MET A 21 2.28 -14.04 5.02
N ALA A 22 1.16 -13.44 5.42
CA ALA A 22 1.15 -12.25 6.26
C ALA A 22 1.77 -12.52 7.64
N PHE A 23 1.44 -13.68 8.25
CA PHE A 23 1.99 -14.11 9.52
C PHE A 23 3.50 -14.37 9.47
N ALA A 24 3.98 -15.10 8.47
CA ALA A 24 5.43 -15.32 8.26
C ALA A 24 6.18 -14.01 8.00
N THR A 25 5.59 -13.08 7.25
CA THR A 25 6.15 -11.72 7.02
C THR A 25 6.24 -10.92 8.32
N LEU A 26 5.23 -11.00 9.19
CA LEU A 26 5.25 -10.34 10.50
C LEU A 26 6.35 -10.93 11.41
N ILE A 27 6.46 -12.26 11.49
CA ILE A 27 7.53 -12.96 12.21
C ILE A 27 8.90 -12.58 11.64
N SER A 28 9.05 -12.48 10.32
CA SER A 28 10.31 -12.05 9.69
C SER A 28 10.70 -10.63 10.08
N ARG A 29 9.74 -9.70 10.22
CA ARG A 29 10.02 -8.33 10.67
C ARG A 29 10.41 -8.28 12.14
N ILE A 30 9.71 -9.03 13.00
CA ILE A 30 9.99 -9.10 14.45
C ILE A 30 11.36 -9.75 14.72
N THR A 31 11.63 -10.92 14.13
CA THR A 31 12.92 -11.62 14.27
C THR A 31 14.08 -10.83 13.68
N GLY A 32 13.85 -10.14 12.55
CA GLY A 32 14.85 -9.24 11.95
C GLY A 32 15.18 -8.08 12.87
N PHE A 33 14.16 -7.38 13.39
CA PHE A 33 14.35 -6.29 14.35
C PHE A 33 15.09 -6.76 15.62
N PHE A 34 14.66 -7.87 16.23
CA PHE A 34 15.30 -8.45 17.41
C PHE A 34 16.77 -8.80 17.15
N ARG A 35 17.10 -9.36 15.98
CA ARG A 35 18.49 -9.62 15.57
C ARG A 35 19.33 -8.34 15.56
N PHE A 36 18.79 -7.23 15.06
CA PHE A 36 19.53 -5.97 14.99
C PHE A 36 19.74 -5.32 16.37
N VAL A 37 18.73 -5.36 17.25
CA VAL A 37 18.88 -4.96 18.67
C VAL A 37 19.95 -5.80 19.36
N LEU A 38 19.88 -7.14 19.22
CA LEU A 38 20.84 -8.05 19.82
C LEU A 38 22.27 -7.84 19.28
N LEU A 39 22.43 -7.63 17.98
CA LEU A 39 23.74 -7.36 17.37
C LEU A 39 24.33 -6.05 17.92
N MET A 40 23.53 -4.99 17.98
CA MET A 40 23.94 -3.69 18.53
C MET A 40 24.34 -3.79 20.01
N ALA A 41 23.53 -4.46 20.83
CA ALA A 41 23.79 -4.66 22.25
C ALA A 41 25.02 -5.56 22.55
N LEU A 42 25.42 -6.42 21.61
CA LEU A 42 26.60 -7.27 21.75
C LEU A 42 27.89 -6.64 21.20
N LEU A 43 27.81 -5.86 20.12
CA LEU A 43 28.99 -5.27 19.46
C LEU A 43 29.29 -3.84 19.92
N GLY A 44 28.29 -3.06 20.35
CA GLY A 44 28.46 -1.62 20.54
C GLY A 44 28.61 -0.84 19.23
N GLY A 45 28.59 0.50 19.30
CA GLY A 45 28.42 1.38 18.13
C GLY A 45 29.47 1.20 17.02
N PRO A 46 30.78 1.39 17.28
CA PRO A 46 31.83 1.35 16.24
C PRO A 46 31.98 0.00 15.53
N LEU A 47 31.93 -1.12 16.27
CA LEU A 47 31.96 -2.45 15.69
C LEU A 47 30.69 -2.72 14.87
N THR A 48 29.53 -2.26 15.34
CA THR A 48 28.27 -2.35 14.61
C THR A 48 28.27 -1.55 13.32
N SER A 49 28.87 -0.35 13.26
CA SER A 49 29.07 0.39 12.01
C SER A 49 29.92 -0.40 11.01
N SER A 50 31.05 -0.94 11.48
CA SER A 50 31.97 -1.72 10.64
C SER A 50 31.29 -2.97 10.06
N PHE A 51 30.52 -3.70 10.88
CA PHE A 51 29.73 -4.84 10.43
C PHE A 51 28.57 -4.45 9.51
N SER A 52 27.79 -3.42 9.86
CA SER A 52 26.57 -3.05 9.12
C SER A 52 26.86 -2.54 7.72
N VAL A 53 27.92 -1.74 7.54
CA VAL A 53 28.40 -1.31 6.20
C VAL A 53 28.84 -2.52 5.37
N ALA A 54 29.65 -3.41 5.95
CA ALA A 54 30.10 -4.61 5.26
C ALA A 54 28.95 -5.58 4.90
N ASN A 55 27.91 -5.66 5.74
CA ASN A 55 26.71 -6.48 5.53
C ASN A 55 25.69 -5.82 4.57
N GLN A 56 25.83 -4.53 4.26
CA GLN A 56 25.00 -3.83 3.29
C GLN A 56 25.48 -4.05 1.84
N LEU A 57 26.80 -4.15 1.62
CA LEU A 57 27.41 -4.40 0.31
C LEU A 57 26.80 -5.59 -0.48
N PRO A 58 26.61 -6.80 0.09
CA PRO A 58 26.10 -7.94 -0.67
C PRO A 58 24.66 -7.73 -1.14
N ASN A 59 23.86 -7.03 -0.33
CA ASN A 59 22.47 -6.68 -0.63
C ASN A 59 22.40 -5.63 -1.76
N MET A 60 23.23 -4.58 -1.71
CA MET A 60 23.30 -3.56 -2.76
C MET A 60 23.70 -4.16 -4.12
N VAL A 61 24.70 -5.04 -4.14
CA VAL A 61 25.15 -5.71 -5.37
C VAL A 61 24.08 -6.66 -5.92
N ALA A 62 23.47 -7.50 -5.07
CA ALA A 62 22.41 -8.41 -5.51
C ALA A 62 21.17 -7.65 -6.05
N ALA A 63 20.78 -6.54 -5.42
CA ALA A 63 19.68 -5.70 -5.87
C ALA A 63 19.96 -5.06 -7.25
N LEU A 64 21.18 -4.54 -7.46
CA LEU A 64 21.59 -3.92 -8.72
C LEU A 64 21.60 -4.89 -9.90
N VAL A 65 22.03 -6.13 -9.69
CA VAL A 65 22.14 -7.15 -10.76
C VAL A 65 20.77 -7.78 -11.07
N LEU A 66 19.96 -8.07 -10.05
CA LEU A 66 18.83 -8.99 -10.17
C LEU A 66 17.46 -8.36 -9.90
N GLU A 67 17.29 -7.59 -8.82
CA GLU A 67 15.96 -7.16 -8.34
C GLU A 67 15.23 -6.28 -9.37
N ALA A 68 15.96 -5.32 -9.95
CA ALA A 68 15.50 -4.45 -11.03
C ALA A 68 15.03 -5.22 -12.29
N THR A 69 15.70 -6.33 -12.59
CA THR A 69 15.49 -7.10 -13.83
C THR A 69 14.38 -8.15 -13.67
N PHE A 70 14.29 -8.79 -12.49
CA PHE A 70 13.40 -9.93 -12.27
C PHE A 70 11.93 -9.58 -12.15
N THR A 71 11.58 -8.52 -11.42
CA THR A 71 10.17 -8.15 -11.24
C THR A 71 9.56 -7.50 -12.48
N ALA A 72 10.35 -6.77 -13.27
CA ALA A 72 9.88 -6.04 -14.46
C ALA A 72 9.85 -6.89 -15.75
N ILE A 73 10.75 -7.86 -15.91
CA ILE A 73 10.81 -8.72 -17.10
C ILE A 73 10.42 -10.16 -16.77
N PHE A 74 11.14 -10.78 -15.82
CA PHE A 74 11.11 -12.23 -15.72
C PHE A 74 9.80 -12.77 -15.17
N VAL A 75 9.08 -12.09 -14.28
CA VAL A 75 7.77 -12.55 -13.81
C VAL A 75 6.71 -12.59 -14.93
N PRO A 76 6.44 -11.51 -15.70
CA PRO A 76 5.49 -11.58 -16.83
C PRO A 76 5.91 -12.52 -17.96
N VAL A 77 7.21 -12.57 -18.29
CA VAL A 77 7.71 -13.44 -19.37
C VAL A 77 7.70 -14.91 -18.95
N LEU A 78 8.00 -15.23 -17.69
CA LEU A 78 7.89 -16.60 -17.15
C LEU A 78 6.43 -17.06 -17.13
N ALA A 79 5.52 -16.26 -16.57
CA ALA A 79 4.08 -16.57 -16.55
C ALA A 79 3.45 -16.70 -17.95
N ARG A 80 4.13 -16.20 -19.00
CA ARG A 80 3.78 -16.41 -20.39
C ARG A 80 4.47 -17.63 -21.01
N ALA A 81 5.75 -17.88 -20.71
CA ALA A 81 6.44 -19.10 -21.12
C ALA A 81 5.77 -20.37 -20.56
N GLU A 82 5.34 -20.34 -19.29
CA GLU A 82 4.61 -21.45 -18.64
C GLU A 82 3.20 -21.70 -19.22
N ARG A 83 2.73 -20.86 -20.18
CA ARG A 83 1.45 -21.00 -20.91
C ARG A 83 1.63 -21.25 -22.40
N ASP A 84 2.49 -20.48 -23.05
CA ASP A 84 2.66 -20.43 -24.50
C ASP A 84 3.62 -21.54 -25.01
N ASP A 85 4.47 -22.12 -24.13
CA ASP A 85 5.53 -23.07 -24.53
C ASP A 85 5.16 -24.53 -24.21
N ALA A 86 5.31 -25.42 -25.19
CA ALA A 86 4.85 -26.82 -25.12
C ALA A 86 5.59 -27.71 -24.09
N ASP A 87 6.65 -27.21 -23.46
CA ASP A 87 7.38 -27.86 -22.36
C ASP A 87 7.01 -27.30 -20.97
N GLY A 88 6.00 -26.42 -20.90
CA GLY A 88 5.62 -25.69 -19.69
C GLY A 88 6.65 -24.65 -19.24
N GLY A 89 7.38 -24.05 -20.19
CA GLY A 89 8.42 -23.04 -19.93
C GLY A 89 9.69 -23.61 -19.29
N THR A 90 9.90 -24.92 -19.35
CA THR A 90 10.98 -25.62 -18.62
C THR A 90 12.36 -25.20 -19.10
N ASP A 91 12.61 -25.14 -20.41
CA ASP A 91 13.88 -24.71 -20.98
C ASP A 91 14.11 -23.19 -20.82
N PHE A 92 13.04 -22.39 -20.78
CA PHE A 92 13.12 -20.97 -20.39
C PHE A 92 13.62 -20.82 -18.95
N VAL A 93 13.02 -21.56 -17.99
CA VAL A 93 13.47 -21.58 -16.59
C VAL A 93 14.92 -22.05 -16.47
N ARG A 94 15.32 -23.09 -17.21
CA ARG A 94 16.71 -23.59 -17.22
C ARG A 94 17.69 -22.53 -17.72
N ARG A 95 17.39 -21.85 -18.84
CA ARG A 95 18.23 -20.76 -19.37
C ARG A 95 18.31 -19.59 -18.40
N LEU A 96 17.18 -19.19 -17.82
CA LEU A 96 17.09 -18.12 -16.83
C LEU A 96 17.94 -18.41 -15.59
N VAL A 97 17.77 -19.59 -14.97
CA VAL A 97 18.56 -20.00 -13.80
C VAL A 97 20.04 -20.12 -14.15
N THR A 98 20.40 -20.66 -15.31
CA THR A 98 21.80 -20.76 -15.75
C THR A 98 22.43 -19.37 -15.89
N LEU A 99 21.79 -18.49 -16.68
CA LEU A 99 22.25 -17.12 -16.92
C LEU A 99 22.37 -16.32 -15.63
N ALA A 100 21.34 -16.36 -14.77
CA ALA A 100 21.35 -15.66 -13.49
C ALA A 100 22.42 -16.20 -12.53
N THR A 101 22.59 -17.53 -12.44
CA THR A 101 23.60 -18.14 -11.57
C THR A 101 25.02 -17.82 -12.06
N THR A 102 25.28 -17.88 -13.37
CA THR A 102 26.58 -17.50 -13.94
C THR A 102 26.88 -16.01 -13.73
N LEU A 103 25.89 -15.14 -13.98
CA LEU A 103 26.04 -13.70 -13.76
C LEU A 103 26.32 -13.40 -12.28
N LEU A 104 25.53 -13.97 -11.36
CA LEU A 104 25.76 -13.83 -9.92
C LEU A 104 27.11 -14.38 -9.48
N LEU A 105 27.57 -15.51 -10.02
CA LEU A 105 28.88 -16.07 -9.69
C LEU A 105 30.01 -15.13 -10.13
N VAL A 106 29.95 -14.63 -11.37
CA VAL A 106 30.92 -13.66 -11.90
C VAL A 106 30.90 -12.36 -11.07
N THR A 107 29.73 -11.80 -10.79
CA THR A 107 29.64 -10.59 -9.95
C THR A 107 30.08 -10.84 -8.52
N THR A 108 29.84 -12.03 -7.94
CA THR A 108 30.32 -12.37 -6.59
C THR A 108 31.84 -12.43 -6.55
N VAL A 109 32.48 -13.09 -7.52
CA VAL A 109 33.95 -13.14 -7.63
C VAL A 109 34.53 -11.75 -7.83
N LEU A 110 33.97 -10.95 -8.75
CA LEU A 110 34.40 -9.56 -8.96
C LEU A 110 34.22 -8.70 -7.70
N SER A 111 33.11 -8.87 -6.96
CA SER A 111 32.85 -8.11 -5.74
C SER A 111 33.85 -8.47 -4.64
N VAL A 112 34.15 -9.76 -4.46
CA VAL A 112 35.16 -10.24 -3.49
C VAL A 112 36.56 -9.73 -3.86
N LEU A 113 36.94 -9.75 -5.15
CA LEU A 113 38.21 -9.17 -5.60
C LEU A 113 38.27 -7.65 -5.40
N CYS A 114 37.15 -6.95 -5.59
CA CYS A 114 37.02 -5.51 -5.37
C CYS A 114 36.63 -5.12 -3.93
N ALA A 115 36.64 -6.05 -2.96
CA ALA A 115 36.18 -5.80 -1.58
C ALA A 115 36.75 -4.50 -0.94
N PRO A 116 38.08 -4.24 -0.93
CA PRO A 116 38.61 -2.99 -0.35
C PRO A 116 38.19 -1.74 -1.14
N LEU A 117 37.93 -1.83 -2.44
CA LEU A 117 37.43 -0.72 -3.25
C LEU A 117 35.95 -0.45 -2.94
N LEU A 118 35.14 -1.50 -2.77
CA LEU A 118 33.74 -1.38 -2.35
C LEU A 118 33.61 -0.81 -0.92
N VAL A 119 34.47 -1.22 0.00
CA VAL A 119 34.52 -0.66 1.37
C VAL A 119 34.99 0.78 1.37
N ARG A 120 36.04 1.14 0.61
CA ARG A 120 36.47 2.54 0.45
C ARG A 120 35.38 3.40 -0.23
N LEU A 121 34.61 2.84 -1.16
CA LEU A 121 33.46 3.51 -1.76
C LEU A 121 32.35 3.76 -0.73
N MET A 122 32.12 2.85 0.23
CA MET A 122 31.14 3.05 1.31
C MET A 122 31.60 4.02 2.39
N LEU A 123 32.87 3.96 2.79
CA LEU A 123 33.42 4.70 3.93
C LEU A 123 34.02 6.06 3.57
N GLY A 124 34.37 6.29 2.30
CA GLY A 124 35.01 7.51 1.83
C GLY A 124 36.54 7.48 1.99
N SER A 125 37.15 8.67 2.02
CA SER A 125 38.60 8.83 2.06
C SER A 125 39.21 8.78 3.47
N ASP A 126 38.48 9.23 4.49
CA ASP A 126 38.99 9.45 5.85
C ASP A 126 37.91 9.10 6.92
N PRO A 127 37.60 7.79 7.12
CA PRO A 127 36.53 7.37 8.00
C PRO A 127 36.95 7.21 9.47
N GLN A 128 36.06 7.62 10.38
CA GLN A 128 36.11 7.30 11.81
C GLN A 128 35.73 5.83 12.10
N VAL A 129 35.21 5.11 11.10
CA VAL A 129 34.87 3.68 11.16
C VAL A 129 36.08 2.85 10.71
N ASN A 130 36.43 1.80 11.45
CA ASN A 130 37.60 0.97 11.15
C ASN A 130 37.49 0.31 9.76
N ASN A 131 38.26 0.85 8.80
CA ASN A 131 38.27 0.41 7.41
C ASN A 131 38.89 -1.00 7.22
N PRO A 132 40.06 -1.33 7.80
CA PRO A 132 40.56 -2.71 7.85
C PRO A 132 39.55 -3.74 8.36
N LEU A 133 38.85 -3.47 9.47
CA LEU A 133 37.84 -4.38 10.04
C LEU A 133 36.61 -4.50 9.13
N THR A 134 36.12 -3.38 8.58
CA THR A 134 35.03 -3.37 7.58
C THR A 134 35.41 -4.18 6.34
N THR A 135 36.67 -4.13 5.92
CA THR A 135 37.21 -4.92 4.80
C THR A 135 37.30 -6.41 5.14
N ALA A 136 37.74 -6.78 6.36
CA ALA A 136 37.74 -8.15 6.84
C ALA A 136 36.32 -8.76 6.87
N PHE A 137 35.33 -8.01 7.37
CA PHE A 137 33.93 -8.42 7.28
C PHE A 137 33.44 -8.51 5.83
N ALA A 138 33.81 -7.56 4.95
CA ALA A 138 33.39 -7.59 3.55
C ALA A 138 33.85 -8.88 2.84
N TYR A 139 35.06 -9.36 3.08
CA TYR A 139 35.53 -10.65 2.52
C TYR A 139 34.68 -11.85 2.97
N LEU A 140 34.14 -11.86 4.19
CA LEU A 140 33.29 -12.95 4.71
C LEU A 140 31.82 -12.83 4.28
N LEU A 141 31.35 -11.61 3.99
CA LEU A 141 29.95 -11.30 3.72
C LEU A 141 29.65 -11.16 2.21
N LEU A 142 30.59 -10.72 1.38
CA LEU A 142 30.40 -10.60 -0.08
C LEU A 142 30.05 -11.91 -0.81
N PRO A 143 30.48 -13.11 -0.36
CA PRO A 143 29.96 -14.38 -0.88
C PRO A 143 28.43 -14.53 -0.78
N GLN A 144 27.75 -13.76 0.09
CA GLN A 144 26.27 -13.74 0.18
C GLN A 144 25.60 -13.19 -1.10
N VAL A 145 26.29 -12.45 -1.97
CA VAL A 145 25.72 -11.92 -3.24
C VAL A 145 25.07 -13.04 -4.05
N LEU A 146 25.76 -14.17 -4.19
CA LEU A 146 25.26 -15.36 -4.88
C LEU A 146 23.97 -15.89 -4.24
N PHE A 147 23.93 -15.99 -2.91
CA PHE A 147 22.81 -16.59 -2.17
C PHE A 147 21.60 -15.66 -2.04
N TYR A 148 21.78 -14.35 -1.89
CA TYR A 148 20.69 -13.37 -1.97
C TYR A 148 20.09 -13.33 -3.37
N GLY A 149 20.93 -13.25 -4.41
CA GLY A 149 20.49 -13.26 -5.79
C GLY A 149 19.72 -14.54 -6.12
N LEU A 150 20.30 -15.70 -5.84
CA LEU A 150 19.66 -17.00 -6.09
C LEU A 150 18.37 -17.19 -5.28
N SER A 151 18.30 -16.67 -4.04
CA SER A 151 17.05 -16.61 -3.28
C SER A 151 15.97 -15.83 -4.03
N SER A 152 16.30 -14.67 -4.61
CA SER A 152 15.37 -13.85 -5.39
C SER A 152 14.86 -14.59 -6.64
N VAL A 153 15.75 -15.29 -7.37
CA VAL A 153 15.38 -16.15 -8.50
C VAL A 153 14.40 -17.25 -8.07
N PHE A 154 14.70 -17.96 -6.99
CA PHE A 154 13.86 -19.06 -6.51
C PHE A 154 12.52 -18.57 -5.94
N MET A 155 12.50 -17.44 -5.23
CA MET A 155 11.24 -16.80 -4.80
C MET A 155 10.37 -16.42 -6.01
N ALA A 156 10.95 -15.85 -7.07
CA ALA A 156 10.20 -15.49 -8.28
C ALA A 156 9.56 -16.73 -8.95
N ILE A 157 10.34 -17.81 -9.14
CA ILE A 157 9.86 -19.06 -9.76
C ILE A 157 8.79 -19.77 -8.90
N LEU A 158 8.95 -19.77 -7.57
CA LEU A 158 7.93 -20.33 -6.68
C LEU A 158 6.66 -19.49 -6.65
N ASN A 159 6.78 -18.16 -6.74
CA ASN A 159 5.63 -17.25 -6.77
C ASN A 159 4.83 -17.33 -8.07
N THR A 160 5.45 -17.48 -9.26
CA THR A 160 4.66 -17.72 -10.50
C THR A 160 3.92 -19.06 -10.46
N ARG A 161 4.49 -20.06 -9.77
CA ARG A 161 3.88 -21.38 -9.54
C ARG A 161 2.90 -21.44 -8.37
N ASN A 162 2.55 -20.31 -7.76
CA ASN A 162 1.62 -20.19 -6.61
C ASN A 162 2.07 -20.93 -5.32
N VAL A 163 3.38 -21.13 -5.14
CA VAL A 163 4.00 -21.83 -3.99
C VAL A 163 4.58 -20.81 -3.00
N PHE A 164 3.69 -20.05 -2.36
CA PHE A 164 4.08 -18.87 -1.57
C PHE A 164 4.67 -19.15 -0.17
N GLY A 165 4.48 -20.35 0.37
CA GLY A 165 4.89 -20.70 1.74
C GLY A 165 6.40 -20.62 1.98
N PRO A 166 7.24 -21.38 1.26
CA PRO A 166 8.69 -21.35 1.43
C PRO A 166 9.32 -19.96 1.16
N PRO A 167 8.90 -19.18 0.13
CA PRO A 167 9.29 -17.77 -0.03
C PRO A 167 9.05 -16.90 1.21
N ALA A 168 7.89 -17.03 1.87
CA ALA A 168 7.56 -16.22 3.05
C ALA A 168 8.34 -16.62 4.31
N TRP A 169 8.70 -17.90 4.46
CA TRP A 169 9.42 -18.41 5.64
C TRP A 169 10.95 -18.35 5.54
N ALA A 170 11.53 -18.38 4.34
CA ALA A 170 12.99 -18.40 4.19
C ALA A 170 13.72 -17.20 4.87
N PRO A 171 13.20 -15.95 4.85
CA PRO A 171 13.78 -14.84 5.63
C PRO A 171 13.72 -15.02 7.15
N VAL A 172 12.70 -15.73 7.67
CA VAL A 172 12.63 -16.07 9.11
C VAL A 172 13.79 -16.98 9.49
N VAL A 173 14.11 -17.98 8.65
CA VAL A 173 15.23 -18.91 8.87
C VAL A 173 16.57 -18.18 8.89
N ASN A 174 16.79 -17.20 7.99
CA ASN A 174 17.96 -16.33 8.01
C ASN A 174 18.12 -15.61 9.36
N ASN A 175 17.05 -14.96 9.83
CA ASN A 175 17.06 -14.24 11.10
C ASN A 175 17.31 -15.17 12.29
N VAL A 176 16.68 -16.35 12.33
CA VAL A 176 16.87 -17.34 13.40
C VAL A 176 18.30 -17.87 13.43
N VAL A 177 18.89 -18.28 12.30
CA VAL A 177 20.28 -18.74 12.23
C VAL A 177 21.26 -17.64 12.66
N ALA A 178 20.99 -16.39 12.31
CA ALA A 178 21.82 -15.27 12.72
C ALA A 178 21.60 -14.84 14.19
N ILE A 179 20.42 -15.05 14.79
CA ILE A 179 20.21 -14.93 16.24
C ILE A 179 20.97 -16.04 16.99
N VAL A 180 20.93 -17.28 16.49
CA VAL A 180 21.75 -18.39 17.03
C VAL A 180 23.25 -18.09 16.91
N THR A 181 23.68 -17.49 15.79
CA THR A 181 25.07 -17.01 15.60
C THR A 181 25.46 -15.99 16.67
N LEU A 182 24.60 -15.03 16.99
CA LEU A 182 24.85 -14.05 18.06
C LEU A 182 24.86 -14.71 19.45
N GLY A 183 24.06 -15.74 19.68
CA GLY A 183 24.15 -16.57 20.89
C GLY A 183 25.48 -17.32 21.00
N VAL A 184 25.98 -17.92 19.92
CA VAL A 184 27.30 -18.56 19.87
C VAL A 184 28.42 -17.55 20.06
N PHE A 185 28.31 -16.34 19.49
CA PHE A 185 29.28 -15.26 19.66
C PHE A 185 29.48 -14.85 21.14
N VAL A 186 28.44 -14.92 21.97
CA VAL A 186 28.53 -14.70 23.44
C VAL A 186 29.28 -15.84 24.14
N LEU A 187 29.10 -17.08 23.69
CA LEU A 187 29.72 -18.27 24.29
C LEU A 187 31.20 -18.47 23.90
N VAL A 188 31.66 -17.81 22.83
CA VAL A 188 33.04 -17.90 22.35
C VAL A 188 33.95 -16.98 23.19
N PRO A 189 35.08 -17.48 23.74
CA PRO A 189 36.01 -16.67 24.52
C PRO A 189 36.79 -15.69 23.63
N GLY A 190 37.21 -14.56 24.23
CA GLY A 190 37.96 -13.49 23.56
C GLY A 190 37.36 -12.11 23.84
N GLU A 191 38.19 -11.07 23.88
CA GLU A 191 37.77 -9.70 24.16
C GLU A 191 37.26 -8.98 22.90
N LEU A 192 36.53 -7.88 23.09
CA LEU A 192 36.00 -7.02 22.02
C LEU A 192 37.02 -5.93 21.65
N SER A 193 38.16 -6.33 21.09
CA SER A 193 39.10 -5.35 20.51
C SER A 193 38.51 -4.71 19.23
N SER A 194 38.89 -3.46 18.97
CA SER A 194 38.55 -2.73 17.75
C SER A 194 39.52 -2.99 16.60
N ASP A 195 40.66 -3.66 16.85
CA ASP A 195 41.64 -4.03 15.84
C ASP A 195 41.34 -5.43 15.26
N PRO A 196 41.24 -5.61 13.92
CA PRO A 196 40.97 -6.91 13.30
C PRO A 196 42.06 -7.97 13.48
N VAL A 197 43.26 -7.62 13.97
CA VAL A 197 44.35 -8.54 14.30
C VAL A 197 44.25 -9.04 15.74
N GLU A 198 43.81 -8.19 16.68
CA GLU A 198 43.66 -8.53 18.10
C GLU A 198 42.26 -9.01 18.48
N MET A 199 41.23 -8.65 17.71
CA MET A 199 39.86 -9.13 17.87
C MET A 199 39.81 -10.63 17.58
N GLY A 200 40.05 -11.43 18.63
CA GLY A 200 40.38 -12.85 18.56
C GLY A 200 39.61 -13.61 17.49
N THR A 201 40.35 -14.18 16.51
CA THR A 201 39.88 -14.53 15.16
C THR A 201 38.58 -15.35 15.16
N ALA A 202 38.36 -16.17 16.18
CA ALA A 202 37.12 -16.92 16.39
C ALA A 202 35.86 -16.03 16.42
N LYS A 203 35.86 -14.87 17.11
CA LYS A 203 34.69 -13.99 17.20
C LYS A 203 34.34 -13.32 15.87
N LEU A 204 35.35 -12.84 15.15
CA LEU A 204 35.19 -12.23 13.82
C LEU A 204 34.67 -13.28 12.82
N LEU A 205 35.27 -14.47 12.80
CA LEU A 205 34.83 -15.58 11.95
C LEU A 205 33.42 -16.07 12.30
N VAL A 206 33.05 -16.20 13.58
CA VAL A 206 31.70 -16.63 13.99
C VAL A 206 30.65 -15.66 13.48
N LEU A 207 30.85 -14.35 13.62
CA LEU A 207 29.88 -13.38 13.12
C LEU A 207 29.80 -13.38 11.58
N GLY A 208 30.94 -13.36 10.88
CA GLY A 208 30.96 -13.32 9.41
C GLY A 208 30.45 -14.61 8.76
N ILE A 209 30.93 -15.78 9.22
CA ILE A 209 30.51 -17.08 8.69
C ILE A 209 29.06 -17.40 9.10
N GLY A 210 28.67 -17.16 10.36
CA GLY A 210 27.32 -17.50 10.83
C GLY A 210 26.22 -16.63 10.23
N THR A 211 26.49 -15.35 9.94
CA THR A 211 25.54 -14.51 9.18
C THR A 211 25.47 -14.92 7.71
N THR A 212 26.59 -15.26 7.08
CA THR A 212 26.59 -15.89 5.74
C THR A 212 25.85 -17.23 5.72
N LEU A 213 25.98 -18.06 6.76
CA LEU A 213 25.24 -19.31 6.94
C LEU A 213 23.73 -19.09 7.03
N GLY A 214 23.28 -17.97 7.61
CA GLY A 214 21.85 -17.56 7.60
C GLY A 214 21.31 -17.31 6.19
N VAL A 215 22.10 -16.66 5.32
CA VAL A 215 21.71 -16.45 3.90
C VAL A 215 21.79 -17.75 3.10
N VAL A 216 22.76 -18.61 3.38
CA VAL A 216 22.83 -19.96 2.80
C VAL A 216 21.62 -20.79 3.22
N ALA A 217 21.21 -20.77 4.49
CA ALA A 217 20.03 -21.49 4.98
C ALA A 217 18.74 -21.01 4.31
N GLN A 218 18.57 -19.70 4.13
CA GLN A 218 17.48 -19.11 3.34
C GLN A 218 17.46 -19.64 1.89
N ALA A 219 18.60 -19.61 1.20
CA ALA A 219 18.71 -20.12 -0.16
C ALA A 219 18.44 -21.65 -0.24
N MET A 220 18.87 -22.41 0.77
CA MET A 220 18.65 -23.85 0.85
C MET A 220 17.17 -24.23 1.08
N VAL A 221 16.42 -23.49 1.91
CA VAL A 221 14.97 -23.69 2.07
C VAL A 221 14.25 -23.53 0.73
N LEU A 222 14.64 -22.52 -0.05
CA LEU A 222 14.07 -22.25 -1.37
C LEU A 222 14.51 -23.30 -2.40
N PHE A 223 15.77 -23.74 -2.37
CA PHE A 223 16.28 -24.82 -3.22
C PHE A 223 15.54 -26.16 -2.97
N VAL A 224 15.25 -26.50 -1.72
CA VAL A 224 14.46 -27.68 -1.36
C VAL A 224 13.04 -27.58 -1.90
N ALA A 225 12.39 -26.42 -1.80
CA ALA A 225 11.06 -26.19 -2.36
C ALA A 225 11.04 -26.29 -3.91
N ILE A 226 12.01 -25.67 -4.59
CA ILE A 226 12.23 -25.76 -6.03
C ILE A 226 12.41 -27.22 -6.48
N ARG A 227 13.15 -28.03 -5.71
CA ARG A 227 13.32 -29.47 -5.97
C ARG A 227 12.05 -30.28 -5.71
N ALA A 228 11.26 -29.93 -4.69
CA ALA A 228 9.98 -30.58 -4.40
C ALA A 228 8.96 -30.35 -5.55
N GLU A 229 8.91 -29.13 -6.10
CA GLU A 229 8.11 -28.78 -7.28
C GLU A 229 8.67 -29.31 -8.61
N ARG A 230 9.67 -30.21 -8.54
CA ARG A 230 10.33 -30.90 -9.67
C ARG A 230 10.88 -29.97 -10.76
N VAL A 231 11.20 -28.73 -10.42
CA VAL A 231 11.80 -27.76 -11.37
C VAL A 231 13.17 -28.27 -11.78
N SER A 232 13.43 -28.41 -13.08
CA SER A 232 14.73 -28.89 -13.57
C SER A 232 15.78 -27.78 -13.47
N LEU A 233 16.71 -27.90 -12.52
CA LEU A 233 17.89 -27.02 -12.40
C LEU A 233 19.09 -27.48 -13.24
N ARG A 234 18.85 -28.27 -14.31
CA ARG A 234 19.91 -28.71 -15.21
C ARG A 234 20.37 -27.53 -16.08
N PRO A 235 21.67 -27.17 -16.08
CA PRO A 235 22.16 -26.06 -16.89
C PRO A 235 21.72 -26.14 -18.35
N LEU A 236 21.45 -24.97 -18.94
CA LEU A 236 21.15 -24.79 -20.35
C LEU A 236 21.64 -23.42 -20.78
N TRP A 237 22.63 -23.39 -21.66
CA TRP A 237 23.22 -22.16 -22.15
C TRP A 237 22.41 -21.57 -23.31
N GLY A 238 22.25 -20.25 -23.33
CA GLY A 238 21.54 -19.52 -24.37
C GLY A 238 20.75 -18.34 -23.81
N ILE A 239 20.70 -17.23 -24.56
CA ILE A 239 19.85 -16.08 -24.25
C ILE A 239 18.62 -16.18 -25.15
N ASP A 240 17.43 -16.19 -24.55
CA ASP A 240 16.17 -16.24 -25.28
C ASP A 240 15.81 -14.87 -25.90
N ASP A 241 15.30 -14.87 -27.13
CA ASP A 241 14.94 -13.63 -27.84
C ASP A 241 13.79 -12.85 -27.17
N ARG A 242 12.98 -13.50 -26.32
CA ARG A 242 11.97 -12.83 -25.49
C ARG A 242 12.62 -11.83 -24.52
N LEU A 243 13.80 -12.12 -23.95
CA LEU A 243 14.52 -11.18 -23.06
C LEU A 243 14.89 -9.89 -23.78
N LYS A 244 15.32 -10.00 -25.06
CA LYS A 244 15.76 -8.85 -25.86
C LYS A 244 14.63 -7.83 -26.03
N LYS A 245 13.39 -8.29 -26.24
CA LYS A 245 12.20 -7.44 -26.43
C LYS A 245 11.87 -6.57 -25.21
N PHE A 246 12.23 -7.00 -24.00
CA PHE A 246 11.96 -6.27 -22.76
C PHE A 246 13.16 -5.49 -22.21
N GLY A 247 14.34 -5.55 -22.87
CA GLY A 247 15.58 -4.94 -22.37
C GLY A 247 15.50 -3.45 -22.07
N ALA A 248 14.66 -2.70 -22.80
CA ALA A 248 14.41 -1.27 -22.56
C ALA A 248 13.64 -0.96 -21.27
N MET A 249 12.94 -1.94 -20.67
CA MET A 249 12.33 -1.79 -19.34
C MET A 249 13.31 -2.21 -18.23
N ALA A 250 14.16 -3.23 -18.44
CA ALA A 250 15.24 -3.53 -17.51
C ALA A 250 16.22 -2.36 -17.35
N SER A 251 16.66 -1.74 -18.44
CA SER A 251 17.60 -0.62 -18.37
C SER A 251 17.03 0.57 -17.58
N ALA A 252 15.73 0.85 -17.70
CA ALA A 252 15.04 1.86 -16.91
C ALA A 252 15.06 1.53 -15.40
N MET A 253 14.78 0.28 -15.01
CA MET A 253 14.78 -0.13 -13.60
C MET A 253 16.19 -0.24 -13.01
N VAL A 254 17.17 -0.74 -13.77
CA VAL A 254 18.58 -0.80 -13.35
C VAL A 254 19.13 0.62 -13.15
N LEU A 255 18.80 1.56 -14.05
CA LEU A 255 19.15 2.97 -13.89
C LEU A 255 18.48 3.60 -12.65
N TYR A 256 17.19 3.31 -12.40
CA TYR A 256 16.49 3.74 -11.18
C TYR A 256 17.20 3.23 -9.90
N VAL A 257 17.54 1.93 -9.86
CA VAL A 257 18.23 1.32 -8.71
C VAL A 257 19.65 1.89 -8.54
N LEU A 258 20.39 2.11 -9.63
CA LEU A 258 21.72 2.71 -9.62
C LEU A 258 21.71 4.13 -9.05
N ILE A 259 20.77 4.98 -9.49
CA ILE A 259 20.60 6.35 -8.97
C ILE A 259 20.27 6.31 -7.47
N SER A 260 19.42 5.36 -7.04
CA SER A 260 19.14 5.15 -5.61
C SER A 260 20.38 4.71 -4.81
N GLN A 261 21.28 3.90 -5.38
CA GLN A 261 22.51 3.48 -4.69
C GLN A 261 23.47 4.66 -4.47
N ILE A 262 23.59 5.60 -5.42
CA ILE A 262 24.45 6.79 -5.26
C ILE A 262 24.03 7.59 -4.01
N GLY A 263 22.72 7.80 -3.82
CA GLY A 263 22.19 8.48 -2.64
C GLY A 263 22.32 7.70 -1.32
N LEU A 264 22.59 6.40 -1.37
CA LEU A 264 22.95 5.58 -0.20
C LEU A 264 24.45 5.69 0.08
N ILE A 265 25.29 5.55 -0.95
CA ILE A 265 26.75 5.66 -0.88
C ILE A 265 27.18 6.98 -0.24
N VAL A 266 26.72 8.12 -0.76
CA VAL A 266 27.07 9.46 -0.23
C VAL A 266 26.61 9.63 1.23
N GLY A 267 25.46 9.03 1.59
CA GLY A 267 24.98 9.05 2.98
C GLY A 267 25.89 8.26 3.93
N ASN A 268 26.24 7.02 3.58
CA ASN A 268 27.15 6.21 4.38
C ASN A 268 28.52 6.87 4.54
N GLN A 269 29.10 7.42 3.46
CA GLN A 269 30.39 8.11 3.51
C GLN A 269 30.39 9.24 4.54
N ILE A 270 29.39 10.14 4.47
CA ILE A 270 29.29 11.31 5.35
C ILE A 270 28.98 10.89 6.80
N ALA A 271 28.22 9.80 6.99
CA ALA A 271 28.02 9.23 8.32
C ALA A 271 29.31 8.63 8.91
N SER A 272 30.14 7.97 8.10
CA SER A 272 31.40 7.35 8.56
C SER A 272 32.56 8.33 8.72
N THR A 273 32.59 9.46 8.01
CA THR A 273 33.58 10.53 8.26
C THR A 273 33.20 11.36 9.48
N ALA A 274 31.91 11.48 9.82
CA ALA A 274 31.46 12.20 10.99
C ALA A 274 31.64 11.43 12.31
N ALA A 275 31.22 10.15 12.38
CA ALA A 275 31.25 9.41 13.64
C ALA A 275 31.46 7.90 13.46
N ALA A 276 32.18 7.28 14.39
CA ALA A 276 32.39 5.83 14.42
C ALA A 276 31.07 5.04 14.57
N SER A 277 30.08 5.57 15.29
CA SER A 277 28.71 5.01 15.38
C SER A 277 27.78 5.48 14.24
N GLY A 278 28.22 6.41 13.39
CA GLY A 278 27.37 7.15 12.44
C GLY A 278 26.59 6.28 11.45
N PRO A 279 27.25 5.37 10.69
CA PRO A 279 26.54 4.51 9.74
C PRO A 279 25.56 3.54 10.41
N ALA A 280 25.87 3.03 11.60
CA ALA A 280 24.92 2.24 12.38
C ALA A 280 23.69 3.08 12.75
N ILE A 281 23.88 4.24 13.38
CA ILE A 281 22.79 5.14 13.80
C ILE A 281 21.87 5.49 12.62
N TYR A 282 22.44 5.90 11.48
CA TYR A 282 21.68 6.25 10.27
C TYR A 282 20.87 5.06 9.71
N ASN A 283 21.50 3.88 9.55
CA ASN A 283 20.83 2.72 8.96
C ASN A 283 19.74 2.12 9.88
N TYR A 284 19.95 2.08 11.19
CA TYR A 284 18.93 1.55 12.12
C TYR A 284 17.81 2.54 12.41
N THR A 285 18.07 3.84 12.38
CA THR A 285 17.02 4.87 12.36
C THR A 285 16.03 4.59 11.23
N TRP A 286 16.53 4.40 10.00
CA TRP A 286 15.70 4.06 8.84
C TRP A 286 14.92 2.75 9.02
N LEU A 287 15.54 1.74 9.65
CA LEU A 287 14.87 0.47 9.94
C LEU A 287 13.72 0.62 10.93
N VAL A 288 13.88 1.41 11.99
CA VAL A 288 12.81 1.71 12.96
C VAL A 288 11.66 2.45 12.28
N LEU A 289 11.95 3.43 11.40
CA LEU A 289 10.93 4.09 10.58
C LEU A 289 10.17 3.11 9.67
N MET A 290 10.86 2.10 9.10
CA MET A 290 10.23 1.10 8.24
C MET A 290 9.25 0.14 8.95
N LEU A 291 9.22 0.08 10.28
CA LEU A 291 8.28 -0.77 11.02
C LEU A 291 6.80 -0.37 10.82
N PRO A 292 6.35 0.86 11.19
CA PRO A 292 4.96 1.27 10.98
C PRO A 292 4.58 1.34 9.50
N PHE A 293 5.46 1.81 8.61
CA PHE A 293 5.19 1.78 7.17
C PHE A 293 5.03 0.35 6.66
N GLY A 294 5.85 -0.59 7.14
CA GLY A 294 5.76 -2.00 6.80
C GLY A 294 4.45 -2.68 7.19
N MET A 295 3.76 -2.15 8.21
CA MET A 295 2.44 -2.62 8.65
C MET A 295 1.29 -1.92 7.93
N ILE A 296 1.38 -0.60 7.73
CA ILE A 296 0.26 0.25 7.27
C ILE A 296 0.38 0.63 5.80
N GLY A 297 1.53 1.15 5.39
CA GLY A 297 1.75 1.60 4.01
C GLY A 297 1.73 0.43 3.02
N VAL A 298 2.29 -0.72 3.41
CA VAL A 298 2.24 -1.94 2.61
C VAL A 298 0.82 -2.50 2.50
N THR A 299 0.05 -2.55 3.60
CA THR A 299 -1.31 -3.13 3.58
C THR A 299 -2.31 -2.24 2.82
N VAL A 300 -2.27 -0.92 3.00
CA VAL A 300 -3.06 0.02 2.18
C VAL A 300 -2.69 -0.12 0.70
N LEU A 301 -1.39 -0.22 0.38
CA LEU A 301 -0.95 -0.45 -0.99
C LEU A 301 -1.47 -1.79 -1.54
N THR A 302 -1.39 -2.89 -0.80
CA THR A 302 -1.90 -4.22 -1.24
C THR A 302 -3.41 -4.19 -1.52
N VAL A 303 -4.20 -3.50 -0.70
CA VAL A 303 -5.67 -3.38 -0.90
C VAL A 303 -6.01 -2.46 -2.08
N VAL A 304 -5.26 -1.38 -2.29
CA VAL A 304 -5.51 -0.40 -3.36
C VAL A 304 -5.00 -0.89 -4.72
N MET A 305 -3.88 -1.61 -4.76
CA MET A 305 -3.16 -1.92 -6.01
C MET A 305 -4.01 -2.63 -7.07
N PRO A 306 -4.86 -3.64 -6.77
CA PRO A 306 -5.68 -4.29 -7.80
C PRO A 306 -6.67 -3.33 -8.46
N ARG A 307 -7.36 -2.49 -7.66
CA ARG A 307 -8.29 -1.46 -8.15
C ARG A 307 -7.56 -0.41 -9.00
N LEU A 308 -6.49 0.14 -8.43
CA LEU A 308 -5.67 1.17 -9.07
C LEU A 308 -5.08 0.66 -10.39
N SER A 309 -4.62 -0.59 -10.44
CA SER A 309 -4.05 -1.22 -11.63
C SER A 309 -5.10 -1.51 -12.70
N ARG A 310 -6.28 -2.04 -12.33
CA ARG A 310 -7.38 -2.26 -13.28
C ARG A 310 -7.88 -0.95 -13.87
N ASN A 311 -8.08 0.06 -13.04
CA ASN A 311 -8.58 1.37 -13.46
C ASN A 311 -7.53 2.16 -14.26
N ALA A 312 -6.23 1.96 -13.99
CA ALA A 312 -5.14 2.54 -14.76
C ALA A 312 -4.92 1.87 -16.13
N ALA A 313 -5.03 0.54 -16.20
CA ALA A 313 -4.94 -0.21 -17.46
C ALA A 313 -6.15 0.06 -18.38
N ALA A 314 -7.33 0.29 -17.80
CA ALA A 314 -8.53 0.73 -18.51
C ALA A 314 -8.56 2.24 -18.83
N ASP A 315 -7.46 2.97 -18.59
CA ASP A 315 -7.32 4.43 -18.78
C ASP A 315 -8.42 5.29 -18.11
N ASN A 316 -9.12 4.75 -17.11
CA ASN A 316 -10.22 5.39 -16.39
C ASN A 316 -9.67 6.40 -15.36
N VAL A 317 -9.19 7.54 -15.86
CA VAL A 317 -8.59 8.62 -15.06
C VAL A 317 -9.46 9.04 -13.86
N PRO A 318 -10.80 9.24 -13.97
CA PRO A 318 -11.63 9.55 -12.80
C PRO A 318 -11.52 8.50 -11.68
N ALA A 319 -11.65 7.21 -12.01
CA ALA A 319 -11.55 6.14 -11.03
C ALA A 319 -10.14 6.04 -10.41
N VAL A 320 -9.09 6.22 -11.22
CA VAL A 320 -7.69 6.28 -10.72
C VAL A 320 -7.48 7.43 -9.74
N LEU A 321 -8.06 8.60 -10.01
CA LEU A 321 -7.96 9.77 -9.12
C LEU A 321 -8.70 9.56 -7.79
N ASP A 322 -9.82 8.83 -7.81
CA ASP A 322 -10.60 8.51 -6.62
C ASP A 322 -9.96 7.40 -5.78
N ASP A 323 -9.45 6.32 -6.40
CA ASP A 323 -8.65 5.30 -5.72
C ASP A 323 -7.37 5.90 -5.12
N PHE A 324 -6.65 6.76 -5.87
CA PHE A 324 -5.47 7.46 -5.38
C PHE A 324 -5.81 8.45 -4.24
N SER A 325 -6.94 9.14 -4.33
CA SER A 325 -7.46 10.03 -3.27
C SER A 325 -7.79 9.25 -1.99
N LEU A 326 -8.43 8.09 -2.11
CA LEU A 326 -8.75 7.20 -0.99
C LEU A 326 -7.48 6.62 -0.36
N ALA A 327 -6.57 6.08 -1.18
CA ALA A 327 -5.30 5.52 -0.74
C ALA A 327 -4.45 6.56 0.00
N THR A 328 -4.35 7.77 -0.55
CA THR A 328 -3.67 8.89 0.09
C THR A 328 -4.35 9.24 1.42
N ARG A 329 -5.69 9.34 1.48
CA ARG A 329 -6.41 9.64 2.72
C ARG A 329 -6.12 8.60 3.81
N LEU A 330 -6.30 7.31 3.52
CA LEU A 330 -6.08 6.22 4.48
C LEU A 330 -4.63 6.16 4.97
N THR A 331 -3.66 6.32 4.05
CA THR A 331 -2.23 6.32 4.37
C THR A 331 -1.86 7.50 5.27
N MET A 332 -2.31 8.72 4.93
CA MET A 332 -2.01 9.93 5.69
C MET A 332 -2.68 9.93 7.07
N VAL A 333 -3.97 9.59 7.13
CA VAL A 333 -4.76 9.51 8.39
C VAL A 333 -4.10 8.58 9.41
N THR A 334 -3.44 7.51 8.94
CA THR A 334 -2.85 6.49 9.82
C THR A 334 -1.36 6.74 10.11
N LEU A 335 -0.57 7.23 9.15
CA LEU A 335 0.87 7.48 9.36
C LEU A 335 1.16 8.80 10.09
N ILE A 336 0.37 9.87 9.89
CA ILE A 336 0.67 11.19 10.49
C ILE A 336 0.65 11.15 12.04
N PRO A 337 -0.32 10.50 12.72
CA PRO A 337 -0.26 10.30 14.17
C PRO A 337 0.97 9.54 14.66
N ILE A 338 1.44 8.54 13.89
CA ILE A 338 2.61 7.74 14.22
C ILE A 338 3.89 8.57 14.07
N VAL A 339 4.01 9.34 12.98
CA VAL A 339 5.11 10.29 12.76
C VAL A 339 5.21 11.26 13.94
N ALA A 340 4.09 11.85 14.37
CA ALA A 340 4.05 12.78 15.50
C ALA A 340 4.48 12.12 16.82
N MET A 341 4.06 10.87 17.06
CA MET A 341 4.50 10.07 18.21
C MET A 341 6.00 9.73 18.15
N MET A 342 6.54 9.44 16.97
CA MET A 342 7.97 9.16 16.77
C MET A 342 8.83 10.44 16.85
N THR A 343 8.29 11.60 16.51
CA THR A 343 8.98 12.90 16.68
C THR A 343 9.08 13.32 18.15
N VAL A 344 8.06 13.09 18.98
CA VAL A 344 8.15 13.44 20.42
C VAL A 344 8.79 12.31 21.23
N GLY A 345 8.40 11.06 20.98
CA GLY A 345 8.93 9.89 21.68
C GLY A 345 10.32 9.46 21.22
N GLY A 346 10.88 10.04 20.16
CA GLY A 346 12.14 9.62 19.54
C GLY A 346 13.28 9.31 20.54
N PRO A 347 13.63 10.21 21.48
CA PRO A 347 14.68 9.95 22.48
C PRO A 347 14.39 8.70 23.31
N ALA A 348 13.14 8.56 23.78
CA ALA A 348 12.69 7.41 24.56
C ALA A 348 12.57 6.13 23.72
N ILE A 349 12.29 6.20 22.41
CA ILE A 349 12.37 5.05 21.49
C ILE A 349 13.83 4.57 21.37
N GLY A 350 14.78 5.51 21.27
CA GLY A 350 16.22 5.21 21.28
C GLY A 350 16.63 4.43 22.53
N SER A 351 16.39 5.02 23.71
CA SER A 351 16.75 4.40 24.99
C SER A 351 15.99 3.09 25.27
N ALA A 352 14.67 3.03 25.01
CA ALA A 352 13.85 1.83 25.27
C ALA A 352 14.25 0.60 24.44
N LEU A 353 14.78 0.82 23.23
CA LEU A 353 15.06 -0.26 22.26
C LEU A 353 16.56 -0.58 22.13
N PHE A 354 17.46 0.35 22.44
CA PHE A 354 18.88 0.22 22.11
C PHE A 354 19.86 0.50 23.27
N ALA A 355 19.45 1.09 24.40
CA ALA A 355 20.34 1.28 25.54
C ALA A 355 20.53 -0.01 26.37
N TYR A 356 21.14 -1.02 25.75
CA TYR A 356 21.40 -2.34 26.32
C TYR A 356 22.83 -2.82 26.00
N GLY A 357 23.48 -3.48 26.95
CA GLY A 357 24.78 -4.11 26.76
C GLY A 357 25.89 -3.13 26.40
N ASN A 358 26.60 -3.41 25.31
CA ASN A 358 27.78 -2.67 24.85
C ASN A 358 27.46 -1.44 24.00
N PHE A 359 26.18 -1.13 23.73
CA PHE A 359 25.78 0.09 23.05
C PHE A 359 25.52 1.20 24.08
N SER A 360 26.21 2.34 23.94
CA SER A 360 26.15 3.36 24.98
C SER A 360 24.77 4.03 25.04
N ALA A 361 24.35 4.46 26.24
CA ALA A 361 23.14 5.26 26.40
C ALA A 361 23.19 6.54 25.54
N THR A 362 24.39 7.10 25.32
CA THR A 362 24.62 8.26 24.45
C THR A 362 24.38 7.95 22.98
N ASP A 363 24.87 6.82 22.46
CA ASP A 363 24.58 6.36 21.09
C ASP A 363 23.08 6.08 20.91
N ALA A 364 22.42 5.49 21.92
CA ALA A 364 20.98 5.26 21.93
C ALA A 364 20.19 6.58 21.92
N GLY A 365 20.66 7.59 22.66
CA GLY A 365 20.17 8.97 22.59
C GLY A 365 20.32 9.56 21.19
N TYR A 366 21.51 9.52 20.59
CA TYR A 366 21.72 10.02 19.22
C TYR A 366 20.85 9.30 18.17
N LEU A 367 20.60 8.00 18.34
CA LEU A 367 19.67 7.24 17.51
C LEU A 367 18.21 7.69 17.73
N GLY A 368 17.80 7.95 18.97
CA GLY A 368 16.48 8.54 19.27
C GLY A 368 16.28 9.95 18.69
N MET A 369 17.34 10.77 18.71
CA MET A 369 17.36 12.09 18.08
C MET A 369 17.36 11.99 16.54
N ALA A 370 18.01 10.98 15.97
CA ALA A 370 17.93 10.68 14.54
C ALA A 370 16.52 10.23 14.12
N ILE A 371 15.82 9.43 14.93
CA ILE A 371 14.39 9.13 14.75
C ILE A 371 13.56 10.41 14.79
N THR A 372 13.77 11.27 15.79
CA THR A 372 13.07 12.56 15.93
C THR A 372 13.15 13.41 14.66
N LEU A 373 14.37 13.60 14.14
CA LEU A 373 14.67 14.43 12.97
C LEU A 373 14.18 13.82 11.65
N SER A 374 14.03 12.49 11.56
CA SER A 374 13.74 11.78 10.30
C SER A 374 12.34 11.18 10.21
N ALA A 375 11.58 11.08 11.31
CA ALA A 375 10.24 10.47 11.36
C ALA A 375 9.29 11.00 10.29
N PHE A 376 9.33 12.31 9.99
CA PHE A 376 8.49 12.93 8.97
C PHE A 376 8.64 12.31 7.58
N THR A 377 9.78 11.66 7.27
CA THR A 377 10.07 11.01 5.98
C THR A 377 9.01 9.98 5.59
N LEU A 378 8.33 9.35 6.55
CA LEU A 378 7.35 8.30 6.27
C LEU A 378 6.15 8.80 5.45
N VAL A 379 5.75 10.06 5.63
CA VAL A 379 4.66 10.70 4.90
C VAL A 379 4.97 10.85 3.39
N PRO A 380 6.04 11.56 2.98
CA PRO A 380 6.38 11.70 1.56
C PRO A 380 6.90 10.39 0.96
N TYR A 381 7.58 9.51 1.72
CA TYR A 381 7.99 8.19 1.24
C TYR A 381 6.79 7.33 0.81
N ALA A 382 5.75 7.26 1.64
CA ALA A 382 4.53 6.54 1.31
C ALA A 382 3.79 7.17 0.12
N LEU A 383 3.77 8.50 0.03
CA LEU A 383 3.14 9.21 -1.09
C LEU A 383 3.89 9.00 -2.42
N VAL A 384 5.23 9.00 -2.42
CA VAL A 384 6.06 8.65 -3.58
C VAL A 384 5.80 7.21 -4.02
N LEU A 385 5.72 6.26 -3.08
CA LEU A 385 5.40 4.86 -3.43
C LEU A 385 4.01 4.71 -4.05
N LEU A 386 2.99 5.43 -3.58
CA LEU A 386 1.67 5.46 -4.23
C LEU A 386 1.73 6.07 -5.64
N GLN A 387 2.48 7.17 -5.83
CA GLN A 387 2.66 7.81 -7.14
C GLN A 387 3.37 6.88 -8.14
N LEU A 388 4.46 6.24 -7.75
CA LEU A 388 5.22 5.30 -8.56
C LEU A 388 4.35 4.15 -9.09
N ARG A 389 3.43 3.64 -8.27
CA ARG A 389 2.52 2.55 -8.64
C ARG A 389 1.55 2.94 -9.75
N VAL A 390 1.10 4.19 -9.82
CA VAL A 390 0.28 4.69 -10.94
C VAL A 390 1.08 4.73 -12.25
N PHE A 391 2.37 5.12 -12.20
CA PHE A 391 3.21 5.15 -13.41
C PHE A 391 3.56 3.74 -13.91
N TYR A 392 3.85 2.79 -13.01
CA TYR A 392 4.08 1.40 -13.39
C TYR A 392 2.82 0.73 -13.94
N ALA A 393 1.64 1.00 -13.37
CA ALA A 393 0.36 0.47 -13.85
C ALA A 393 -0.11 1.04 -15.21
N ARG A 394 0.56 2.07 -15.74
CA ARG A 394 0.35 2.60 -17.11
C ARG A 394 1.58 2.41 -18.01
N GLU A 395 2.42 1.42 -17.70
CA GLU A 395 3.59 1.00 -18.48
C GLU A 395 4.59 2.15 -18.80
N ARG A 396 4.75 3.12 -17.88
CA ARG A 396 5.67 4.27 -18.03
C ARG A 396 6.85 4.18 -17.06
N PRO A 397 7.80 3.23 -17.22
CA PRO A 397 8.91 3.04 -16.28
C PRO A 397 9.93 4.19 -16.27
N TRP A 398 10.01 4.97 -17.35
CA TRP A 398 10.94 6.11 -17.47
C TRP A 398 10.51 7.34 -16.66
N THR A 399 9.23 7.57 -16.42
CA THR A 399 8.74 8.73 -15.64
C THR A 399 9.19 8.69 -14.15
N PRO A 400 9.14 7.55 -13.45
CA PRO A 400 9.81 7.31 -12.17
C PRO A 400 11.28 7.79 -12.06
N ILE A 401 12.05 7.77 -13.15
CA ILE A 401 13.47 8.12 -13.11
C ILE A 401 13.65 9.60 -12.76
N GLY A 402 12.79 10.49 -13.28
CA GLY A 402 12.80 11.91 -12.90
C GLY A 402 12.49 12.15 -11.42
N ILE A 403 11.71 11.26 -10.78
CA ILE A 403 11.38 11.34 -9.35
C ILE A 403 12.60 10.94 -8.51
N ILE A 404 13.24 9.80 -8.80
CA ILE A 404 14.41 9.33 -8.01
C ILE A 404 15.65 10.21 -8.21
N VAL A 405 15.83 10.82 -9.39
CA VAL A 405 16.87 11.84 -9.61
C VAL A 405 16.67 13.02 -8.67
N VAL A 406 15.47 13.59 -8.58
CA VAL A 406 15.21 14.73 -7.68
C VAL A 406 15.37 14.35 -6.21
N ILE A 407 14.88 13.16 -5.80
CA ILE A 407 15.08 12.65 -4.43
C ILE A 407 16.58 12.54 -4.11
N THR A 408 17.36 11.94 -5.01
CA THR A 408 18.79 11.71 -4.82
C THR A 408 19.59 13.01 -4.82
N THR A 409 19.30 13.95 -5.72
CA THR A 409 19.96 15.26 -5.77
C THR A 409 19.70 16.08 -4.52
N VAL A 410 18.43 16.21 -4.09
CA VAL A 410 18.08 16.98 -2.88
C VAL A 410 18.64 16.29 -1.63
N LYS A 411 18.62 14.96 -1.58
CA LYS A 411 19.27 14.19 -0.52
C LYS A 411 20.76 14.49 -0.46
N ILE A 412 21.50 14.36 -1.57
CA ILE A 412 22.96 14.58 -1.61
C ILE A 412 23.32 16.01 -1.18
N ILE A 413 22.59 17.02 -1.63
CA ILE A 413 22.80 18.41 -1.21
C ILE A 413 22.58 18.56 0.30
N GLY A 414 21.48 18.02 0.83
CA GLY A 414 21.21 18.02 2.27
C GLY A 414 22.26 17.25 3.09
N SER A 415 22.75 16.11 2.57
CA SER A 415 23.82 15.32 3.20
C SER A 415 25.12 16.09 3.28
N ILE A 416 25.52 16.80 2.22
CA ILE A 416 26.75 17.61 2.18
C ILE A 416 26.65 18.81 3.14
N ILE A 417 25.45 19.36 3.33
CA ILE A 417 25.20 20.45 4.28
C ILE A 417 25.14 19.96 5.74
N ALA A 418 24.74 18.70 5.99
CA ALA A 418 24.52 18.19 7.34
C ALA A 418 25.72 18.31 8.33
N PRO A 419 26.98 18.04 7.95
CA PRO A 419 28.15 18.30 8.80
C PRO A 419 28.37 19.77 9.17
N HIS A 420 27.80 20.72 8.42
CA HIS A 420 27.94 22.16 8.67
C HIS A 420 26.75 22.75 9.46
N LEU A 421 25.78 21.92 9.85
CA LEU A 421 24.60 22.33 10.64
C LEU A 421 24.73 22.02 12.14
N THR A 422 25.81 21.35 12.58
CA THR A 422 25.99 20.99 13.98
C THR A 422 27.46 20.78 14.33
N ASP A 423 27.89 21.31 15.46
CA ASP A 423 29.24 21.10 16.00
C ASP A 423 29.43 19.72 16.67
N ASN A 424 28.36 18.91 16.76
CA ASN A 424 28.40 17.56 17.33
C ASN A 424 28.41 16.49 16.21
N PRO A 425 29.53 15.79 15.95
CA PRO A 425 29.62 14.87 14.80
C PRO A 425 28.65 13.69 14.85
N ASN A 426 28.22 13.25 16.04
CA ASN A 426 27.26 12.15 16.18
C ASN A 426 25.85 12.53 15.70
N MET A 427 25.49 13.81 15.80
CA MET A 427 24.18 14.32 15.35
C MET A 427 24.05 14.34 13.82
N VAL A 428 25.16 14.32 13.07
CA VAL A 428 25.17 14.33 11.59
C VAL A 428 24.36 13.17 11.01
N ALA A 429 24.36 11.99 11.66
CA ALA A 429 23.53 10.85 11.25
C ALA A 429 22.01 11.15 11.30
N GLY A 430 21.57 11.99 12.24
CA GLY A 430 20.19 12.47 12.32
C GLY A 430 19.85 13.52 11.26
N TYR A 431 20.74 14.48 11.02
CA TYR A 431 20.59 15.45 9.93
C TYR A 431 20.62 14.79 8.54
N LEU A 432 21.38 13.71 8.36
CA LEU A 432 21.36 12.87 7.16
C LEU A 432 20.00 12.15 6.98
N GLY A 433 19.37 11.72 8.08
CA GLY A 433 17.99 11.22 8.07
C GLY A 433 16.98 12.29 7.64
N LEU A 434 17.15 13.53 8.11
CA LEU A 434 16.34 14.68 7.70
C LEU A 434 16.57 15.06 6.22
N ALA A 435 17.81 15.03 5.72
CA ALA A 435 18.15 15.25 4.32
C ALA A 435 17.51 14.21 3.39
N ASN A 436 17.49 12.93 3.81
CA ASN A 436 16.76 11.86 3.13
C ASN A 436 15.23 12.15 3.11
N GLY A 437 14.68 12.66 4.21
CA GLY A 437 13.29 13.13 4.30
C GLY A 437 12.95 14.27 3.34
N LEU A 438 13.78 15.32 3.29
CA LEU A 438 13.64 16.44 2.35
C LEU A 438 13.74 15.96 0.88
N GLY A 439 14.62 15.00 0.60
CA GLY A 439 14.68 14.32 -0.69
C GLY A 439 13.33 13.71 -1.08
N PHE A 440 12.71 12.93 -0.19
CA PHE A 440 11.37 12.38 -0.44
C PHE A 440 10.28 13.44 -0.56
N VAL A 441 10.33 14.56 0.19
CA VAL A 441 9.38 15.69 0.00
C VAL A 441 9.49 16.26 -1.42
N ALA A 442 10.71 16.53 -1.90
CA ALA A 442 10.92 17.02 -3.26
C ALA A 442 10.45 16.00 -4.30
N GLY A 443 10.70 14.71 -4.08
CA GLY A 443 10.17 13.61 -4.88
C GLY A 443 8.64 13.57 -4.92
N ALA A 444 7.97 13.75 -3.78
CA ALA A 444 6.51 13.74 -3.68
C ALA A 444 5.87 14.93 -4.40
N VAL A 445 6.52 16.11 -4.36
CA VAL A 445 6.11 17.31 -5.11
C VAL A 445 6.29 17.10 -6.61
N VAL A 446 7.46 16.63 -7.06
CA VAL A 446 7.72 16.37 -8.48
C VAL A 446 6.84 15.25 -9.02
N GLY A 447 6.63 14.17 -8.25
CA GLY A 447 5.68 13.11 -8.59
C GLY A 447 4.23 13.62 -8.67
N HIS A 448 3.80 14.55 -7.80
CA HIS A 448 2.50 15.20 -7.91
C HIS A 448 2.39 16.06 -9.18
N LEU A 449 3.42 16.83 -9.53
CA LEU A 449 3.44 17.64 -10.76
C LEU A 449 3.42 16.77 -12.02
N LEU A 450 4.24 15.71 -12.07
CA LEU A 450 4.27 14.73 -13.16
C LEU A 450 2.93 14.00 -13.28
N LEU A 451 2.32 13.60 -12.16
CA LEU A 451 1.03 12.91 -12.16
C LEU A 451 -0.09 13.84 -12.65
N LYS A 452 -0.06 15.12 -12.27
CA LYS A 452 -1.00 16.15 -12.76
C LYS A 452 -0.85 16.38 -14.26
N ALA A 453 0.39 16.43 -14.77
CA ALA A 453 0.67 16.60 -16.19
C ALA A 453 0.25 15.38 -17.04
N ASN A 454 0.42 14.16 -16.51
CA ASN A 454 0.07 12.91 -17.20
C ASN A 454 -1.42 12.55 -17.11
N LEU A 455 -2.08 12.80 -15.98
CA LEU A 455 -3.51 12.48 -15.80
C LEU A 455 -4.44 13.60 -16.30
N ARG A 456 -3.99 14.85 -16.38
CA ARG A 456 -4.78 16.03 -16.80
C ARG A 456 -6.19 16.08 -16.17
N PRO A 457 -6.31 16.03 -14.83
CA PRO A 457 -7.59 15.95 -14.14
C PRO A 457 -8.53 17.11 -14.52
N ARG A 458 -9.80 16.81 -14.85
CA ARG A 458 -10.85 17.82 -15.06
C ARG A 458 -11.01 18.62 -13.77
N GLY A 459 -10.73 19.92 -13.82
CA GLY A 459 -10.66 20.81 -12.62
C GLY A 459 -9.27 20.97 -11.99
N GLY A 460 -8.22 20.33 -12.51
CA GLY A 460 -6.81 20.64 -12.20
C GLY A 460 -6.30 20.24 -10.81
N ARG A 461 -7.10 19.52 -10.00
CA ARG A 461 -6.76 18.99 -8.68
C ARG A 461 -6.60 17.46 -8.74
N LEU A 462 -5.56 16.91 -8.09
CA LEU A 462 -5.33 15.46 -7.98
C LEU A 462 -6.02 14.81 -6.77
N LEU A 463 -6.37 15.61 -5.76
CA LEU A 463 -7.03 15.15 -4.53
C LEU A 463 -8.35 15.92 -4.34
N ARG A 464 -9.40 15.22 -3.91
CA ARG A 464 -10.67 15.85 -3.52
C ARG A 464 -10.47 16.79 -2.32
N GLU A 465 -11.22 17.89 -2.26
CA GLU A 465 -11.04 18.92 -1.21
C GLU A 465 -11.25 18.38 0.22
N ALA A 466 -12.20 17.45 0.40
CA ALA A 466 -12.41 16.74 1.66
C ALA A 466 -11.17 15.92 2.11
N VAL A 467 -10.40 15.35 1.17
CA VAL A 467 -9.16 14.63 1.50
C VAL A 467 -8.09 15.61 2.00
N ILE A 468 -7.95 16.75 1.33
CA ILE A 468 -7.01 17.80 1.76
C ILE A 468 -7.38 18.33 3.15
N ARG A 469 -8.68 18.59 3.41
CA ARG A 469 -9.18 18.95 4.75
C ARG A 469 -8.85 17.87 5.79
N THR A 470 -9.11 16.60 5.49
CA THR A 470 -8.83 15.48 6.40
C THR A 470 -7.34 15.38 6.73
N ILE A 471 -6.46 15.54 5.74
CA ILE A 471 -5.00 15.56 5.94
C ILE A 471 -4.58 16.75 6.81
N LEU A 472 -5.00 17.97 6.48
CA LEU A 472 -4.65 19.17 7.25
C LEU A 472 -5.14 19.10 8.70
N VAL A 473 -6.35 18.59 8.94
CA VAL A 473 -6.88 18.36 10.30
C VAL A 473 -6.05 17.29 11.01
N THR A 474 -5.67 16.20 10.35
CA THR A 474 -4.84 15.15 10.98
C THR A 474 -3.45 15.70 11.35
N ILE A 475 -2.85 16.54 10.51
CA ILE A 475 -1.59 17.24 10.83
C ILE A 475 -1.81 18.17 12.03
N ALA A 476 -2.82 19.03 12.02
CA ALA A 476 -3.07 19.97 13.12
C ALA A 476 -3.36 19.26 14.45
N ALA A 477 -4.17 18.19 14.43
CA ALA A 477 -4.45 17.34 15.59
C ALA A 477 -3.17 16.68 16.14
N SER A 478 -2.32 16.16 15.25
CA SER A 478 -1.09 15.46 15.64
C SER A 478 -0.03 16.44 16.15
N LEU A 479 0.10 17.63 15.57
CA LEU A 479 0.98 18.70 16.06
C LEU A 479 0.52 19.25 17.40
N ALA A 480 -0.78 19.48 17.60
CA ALA A 480 -1.33 19.91 18.89
C ALA A 480 -1.09 18.85 19.97
N ALA A 481 -1.29 17.57 19.65
CA ALA A 481 -0.97 16.46 20.54
C ALA A 481 0.53 16.37 20.85
N SER A 482 1.40 16.55 19.85
CA SER A 482 2.86 16.58 20.06
C SER A 482 3.29 17.75 20.96
N LEU A 483 2.73 18.94 20.76
CA LEU A 483 3.03 20.12 21.58
C LEU A 483 2.61 19.90 23.04
N VAL A 484 1.38 19.40 23.26
CA VAL A 484 0.86 19.12 24.61
C VAL A 484 1.64 17.97 25.27
N ALA A 485 1.98 16.92 24.52
CA ALA A 485 2.76 15.80 25.05
C ALA A 485 4.19 16.21 25.41
N HIS A 486 4.89 16.97 24.55
CA HIS A 486 6.22 17.49 24.85
C HIS A 486 6.22 18.47 26.04
N ALA A 487 5.20 19.34 26.14
CA ALA A 487 5.03 20.21 27.31
C ALA A 487 4.79 19.41 28.59
N ALA A 488 3.92 18.39 28.57
CA ALA A 488 3.67 17.52 29.72
C ALA A 488 4.90 16.69 30.11
N ASP A 489 5.64 16.18 29.12
CA ASP A 489 6.87 15.41 29.28
C ASP A 489 7.96 16.20 30.03
N ARG A 490 8.13 17.49 29.70
CA ARG A 490 9.02 18.42 30.42
C ARG A 490 8.45 18.88 31.77
N LEU A 491 7.16 19.23 31.86
CA LEU A 491 6.53 19.75 33.08
C LEU A 491 6.37 18.70 34.20
N VAL A 492 6.18 17.43 33.84
CA VAL A 492 6.11 16.30 34.78
C VAL A 492 7.51 15.71 35.03
N GLY A 493 8.51 16.08 34.23
CA GLY A 493 9.87 15.55 34.33
C GLY A 493 9.95 14.08 33.95
N LEU A 494 9.22 13.64 32.93
CA LEU A 494 9.22 12.23 32.48
C LEU A 494 10.61 11.78 31.97
N ASP A 495 11.49 12.71 31.61
CA ASP A 495 12.93 12.48 31.42
C ASP A 495 13.54 11.66 32.57
N SER A 496 13.19 11.98 33.83
CA SER A 496 13.71 11.30 35.01
C SER A 496 13.39 9.80 35.09
N LEU A 497 12.32 9.33 34.43
CA LEU A 497 12.02 7.90 34.34
C LEU A 497 13.10 7.18 33.53
N THR A 498 13.52 7.76 32.40
CA THR A 498 14.60 7.25 31.55
C THR A 498 15.93 7.22 32.29
N GLU A 499 16.21 8.21 33.14
CA GLU A 499 17.43 8.28 33.96
C GLU A 499 17.43 7.22 35.06
N HIS A 500 16.37 7.13 35.87
CA HIS A 500 16.32 6.28 37.06
C HIS A 500 16.05 4.80 36.74
N PHE A 501 15.32 4.50 35.66
CA PHE A 501 14.91 3.14 35.28
C PHE A 501 15.36 2.74 33.86
N GLY A 502 16.26 3.51 33.24
CA GLY A 502 16.87 3.19 31.94
C GLY A 502 15.84 2.92 30.84
N ALA A 503 16.06 1.82 30.11
CA ALA A 503 15.16 1.39 29.04
C ALA A 503 13.74 1.03 29.52
N ALA A 504 13.58 0.52 30.75
CA ALA A 504 12.26 0.21 31.31
C ALA A 504 11.48 1.50 31.67
N GLY A 505 12.17 2.52 32.20
CA GLY A 505 11.61 3.86 32.38
C GLY A 505 11.27 4.54 31.06
N SER A 506 12.10 4.33 30.04
CA SER A 506 11.83 4.81 28.68
C SER A 506 10.56 4.20 28.08
N LEU A 507 10.27 2.92 28.34
CA LEU A 507 9.00 2.28 27.96
C LEU A 507 7.80 2.89 28.71
N LEU A 508 7.95 3.21 30.01
CA LEU A 508 6.92 3.91 30.78
C LEU A 508 6.67 5.34 30.28
N ARG A 509 7.72 6.07 29.91
CA ARG A 509 7.64 7.39 29.27
C ARG A 509 6.90 7.32 27.92
N LEU A 510 7.21 6.33 27.08
CA LEU A 510 6.49 6.09 25.82
C LEU A 510 5.01 5.74 26.04
N LEU A 511 4.69 4.96 27.09
CA LEU A 511 3.31 4.66 27.47
C LEU A 511 2.58 5.94 27.89
N ALA A 512 3.19 6.79 28.72
CA ALA A 512 2.62 8.06 29.14
C ALA A 512 2.39 9.03 27.96
N LEU A 513 3.38 9.19 27.08
CA LEU A 513 3.25 9.96 25.84
C LEU A 513 2.11 9.42 24.95
N GLY A 514 1.98 8.11 24.82
CA GLY A 514 0.88 7.47 24.09
C GLY A 514 -0.50 7.74 24.72
N VAL A 515 -0.60 7.66 26.05
CA VAL A 515 -1.82 7.96 26.81
C VAL A 515 -2.22 9.44 26.73
N ILE A 516 -1.27 10.36 26.54
CA ILE A 516 -1.55 11.78 26.29
C ILE A 516 -1.94 12.01 24.82
N MET A 517 -1.14 11.54 23.86
CA MET A 517 -1.32 11.88 22.45
C MET A 517 -2.54 11.22 21.82
N VAL A 518 -2.80 9.93 22.08
CA VAL A 518 -3.86 9.19 21.38
C VAL A 518 -5.26 9.76 21.66
N PRO A 519 -5.65 10.11 22.90
CA PRO A 519 -6.93 10.77 23.17
C PRO A 519 -7.06 12.17 22.56
N ILE A 520 -5.98 12.96 22.51
CA ILE A 520 -6.02 14.29 21.88
C ILE A 520 -6.24 14.16 20.37
N ILE A 521 -5.46 13.30 19.70
CA ILE A 521 -5.57 13.05 18.25
C ILE A 521 -6.96 12.51 17.93
N ALA A 522 -7.42 11.47 18.64
CA ALA A 522 -8.76 10.90 18.44
C ALA A 522 -9.87 11.93 18.70
N GLY A 523 -9.76 12.73 19.77
CA GLY A 523 -10.71 13.77 20.13
C GLY A 523 -10.87 14.84 19.04
N VAL A 524 -9.76 15.39 18.54
CA VAL A 524 -9.79 16.40 17.47
C VAL A 524 -10.29 15.80 16.15
N MET A 525 -9.89 14.57 15.80
CA MET A 525 -10.36 13.90 14.58
C MET A 525 -11.86 13.56 14.62
N LEU A 526 -12.39 13.18 15.80
CA LEU A 526 -13.81 12.95 16.02
C LEU A 526 -14.61 14.26 15.98
N ALA A 527 -14.12 15.32 16.64
CA ALA A 527 -14.75 16.65 16.62
C ALA A 527 -14.81 17.23 15.20
N ALA A 528 -13.77 17.02 14.39
CA ALA A 528 -13.74 17.40 12.98
C ALA A 528 -14.59 16.50 12.05
N ARG A 529 -15.28 15.48 12.60
CA ARG A 529 -16.11 14.49 11.90
C ARG A 529 -15.36 13.70 10.82
N ILE A 530 -14.13 13.25 11.09
CA ILE A 530 -13.37 12.38 10.18
C ILE A 530 -13.99 10.95 10.16
N PRO A 531 -14.41 10.42 8.98
CA PRO A 531 -15.10 9.13 8.89
C PRO A 531 -14.31 7.95 9.46
N GLU A 532 -12.99 7.92 9.25
CA GLU A 532 -12.11 6.87 9.75
C GLU A 532 -12.08 6.83 11.28
N ALA A 533 -12.05 7.99 11.94
CA ALA A 533 -12.05 8.09 13.40
C ALA A 533 -13.40 7.66 14.00
N GLN A 534 -14.52 8.04 13.37
CA GLN A 534 -15.86 7.58 13.76
C GLN A 534 -16.01 6.07 13.59
N SER A 535 -15.49 5.51 12.49
CA SER A 535 -15.50 4.07 12.22
C SER A 535 -14.69 3.29 13.26
N ALA A 536 -13.50 3.78 13.61
CA ALA A 536 -12.66 3.21 14.66
C ALA A 536 -13.36 3.27 16.03
N LEU A 537 -13.95 4.41 16.41
CA LEU A 537 -14.71 4.55 17.65
C LEU A 537 -15.89 3.59 17.71
N ASN A 538 -16.61 3.39 16.62
CA ASN A 538 -17.74 2.46 16.55
C ASN A 538 -17.28 0.99 16.70
N MET A 539 -16.14 0.61 16.10
CA MET A 539 -15.53 -0.71 16.32
C MET A 539 -15.09 -0.90 17.78
N VAL A 540 -14.46 0.11 18.40
CA VAL A 540 -14.01 0.08 19.80
C VAL A 540 -15.22 -0.02 20.75
N ARG A 541 -16.29 0.76 20.52
CA ARG A 541 -17.55 0.67 21.27
C ARG A 541 -18.21 -0.71 21.14
N ARG A 542 -18.23 -1.31 19.94
CA ARG A 542 -18.72 -2.69 19.72
C ARG A 542 -17.87 -3.75 20.46
N ARG A 543 -16.57 -3.52 20.68
CA ARG A 543 -15.70 -4.43 21.46
C ARG A 543 -15.85 -4.25 22.97
N LEU A 544 -15.78 -3.02 23.51
CA LEU A 544 -15.95 -2.79 24.96
C LEU A 544 -17.39 -3.03 25.43
N GLY A 545 -18.39 -2.85 24.56
CA GLY A 545 -19.80 -3.13 24.85
C GLY A 545 -20.08 -4.58 25.25
N ARG A 546 -19.19 -5.53 24.95
CA ARG A 546 -19.29 -6.93 25.42
C ARG A 546 -19.07 -7.11 26.92
N GLY A 547 -18.56 -6.09 27.63
CA GLY A 547 -18.34 -6.13 29.09
C GLY A 547 -19.62 -6.10 29.95
N ARG A 548 -20.81 -5.91 29.36
CA ARG A 548 -22.10 -5.89 30.09
C ARG A 548 -23.04 -7.01 29.62
N HIS A 549 -22.62 -8.26 29.85
CA HIS A 549 -23.59 -9.35 29.98
C HIS A 549 -24.29 -9.21 31.33
N GLY A 550 -25.42 -8.49 31.34
CA GLY A 550 -26.49 -8.85 32.28
C GLY A 550 -26.95 -10.29 31.99
N PRO A 551 -27.56 -10.99 32.96
CA PRO A 551 -28.04 -12.34 32.73
C PRO A 551 -28.98 -12.36 31.51
N LEU A 552 -28.80 -13.37 30.65
CA LEU A 552 -29.52 -13.51 29.39
C LEU A 552 -31.03 -13.30 29.61
N PRO A 553 -31.67 -12.36 28.89
CA PRO A 553 -33.12 -12.32 28.84
C PRO A 553 -33.60 -13.64 28.25
N ALA A 554 -34.27 -14.45 29.07
CA ALA A 554 -35.01 -15.60 28.57
C ALA A 554 -36.04 -15.12 27.53
N ALA A 555 -36.36 -15.96 26.55
CA ALA A 555 -37.34 -15.61 25.52
C ALA A 555 -38.71 -15.30 26.16
N GLY A 556 -39.03 -14.01 26.31
CA GLY A 556 -40.17 -13.57 27.08
C GLY A 556 -40.44 -12.08 26.95
N GLN A 557 -41.57 -11.75 26.29
CA GLN A 557 -42.33 -10.51 26.45
C GLN A 557 -41.57 -9.20 26.17
N VAL A 558 -41.41 -8.87 24.88
CA VAL A 558 -41.48 -7.46 24.46
C VAL A 558 -42.91 -6.98 24.67
N ALA A 559 -43.09 -5.88 25.40
CA ALA A 559 -44.42 -5.36 25.70
C ALA A 559 -45.10 -4.77 24.45
N VAL A 560 -46.17 -5.41 23.98
CA VAL A 560 -47.10 -4.84 23.01
C VAL A 560 -47.90 -3.74 23.71
N GLN A 561 -47.82 -2.49 23.24
CA GLN A 561 -48.84 -1.49 23.55
C GLN A 561 -50.15 -1.90 22.89
N THR A 562 -51.19 -2.11 23.68
CA THR A 562 -52.48 -2.63 23.24
C THR A 562 -53.27 -1.63 22.41
N ILE A 563 -53.57 -1.99 21.17
CA ILE A 563 -54.85 -1.66 20.52
C ILE A 563 -55.51 -2.99 20.14
N THR A 564 -56.69 -3.25 20.70
CA THR A 564 -57.45 -4.50 20.54
C THR A 564 -58.10 -4.57 19.16
N PRO A 565 -58.25 -5.76 18.55
CA PRO A 565 -59.51 -6.51 18.69
C PRO A 565 -59.33 -7.98 19.15
N PRO A 566 -60.41 -8.69 19.54
CA PRO A 566 -60.32 -10.02 20.16
C PRO A 566 -60.56 -11.20 19.19
N VAL A 567 -60.08 -12.41 19.55
CA VAL A 567 -60.87 -13.67 19.70
C VAL A 567 -59.96 -14.88 20.03
N GLY A 568 -60.42 -15.73 20.97
CA GLY A 568 -60.27 -17.20 20.96
C GLY A 568 -58.89 -17.88 20.82
N PRO A 569 -58.26 -18.33 21.92
CA PRO A 569 -57.09 -19.24 21.88
C PRO A 569 -57.49 -20.72 21.91
N HIS A 570 -56.64 -21.61 21.37
CA HIS A 570 -56.53 -23.04 21.77
C HIS A 570 -55.07 -23.55 21.60
N PRO A 571 -54.65 -24.63 22.31
CA PRO A 571 -53.24 -24.95 22.58
C PRO A 571 -52.70 -26.17 21.77
N PRO A 572 -51.43 -26.61 21.94
CA PRO A 572 -50.63 -27.14 20.83
C PRO A 572 -50.40 -28.66 20.80
N GLY A 573 -49.88 -29.15 19.66
CA GLY A 573 -49.33 -30.51 19.47
C GLY A 573 -47.98 -30.48 18.75
N PRO A 574 -47.09 -31.47 18.98
CA PRO A 574 -45.71 -31.46 18.46
C PRO A 574 -45.62 -31.89 16.99
N VAL A 575 -44.68 -31.31 16.25
CA VAL A 575 -44.42 -31.67 14.84
C VAL A 575 -43.35 -32.76 14.77
N THR A 576 -43.72 -33.94 14.29
CA THR A 576 -42.79 -35.00 13.88
C THR A 576 -42.72 -35.04 12.35
N TYR A 577 -41.50 -35.04 11.78
CA TYR A 577 -41.29 -35.39 10.38
C TYR A 577 -41.80 -36.83 10.11
N PRO A 578 -42.35 -37.09 8.91
CA PRO A 578 -41.55 -37.92 7.99
C PRO A 578 -41.64 -37.56 6.49
N ASP A 579 -40.74 -38.21 5.77
CA ASP A 579 -40.53 -38.37 4.33
C ASP A 579 -41.71 -38.45 3.33
N GLN A 580 -41.41 -37.90 2.13
CA GLN A 580 -41.56 -38.50 0.78
C GLN A 580 -42.90 -38.62 0.01
N ARG A 581 -42.73 -38.44 -1.31
CA ARG A 581 -43.45 -39.00 -2.49
C ARG A 581 -44.82 -38.44 -2.90
N ASN A 582 -44.77 -37.74 -4.04
CA ASN A 582 -45.59 -37.87 -5.25
C ASN A 582 -46.93 -38.63 -5.15
N SER A 583 -48.02 -37.94 -5.52
CA SER A 583 -49.08 -38.49 -6.40
C SER A 583 -49.80 -37.34 -7.13
N SER A 584 -50.18 -37.59 -8.38
CA SER A 584 -50.93 -36.69 -9.27
C SER A 584 -52.39 -37.20 -9.44
N PRO A 585 -53.26 -36.64 -10.30
CA PRO A 585 -53.71 -35.24 -10.46
C PRO A 585 -55.27 -35.16 -10.51
N THR A 586 -55.82 -34.17 -11.25
CA THR A 586 -57.22 -33.99 -11.73
C THR A 586 -58.23 -33.25 -10.81
N GLY A 587 -59.15 -32.47 -11.42
CA GLY A 587 -60.21 -31.74 -10.68
C GLY A 587 -60.67 -30.38 -11.27
N TRP A 588 -61.09 -30.32 -12.53
CA TRP A 588 -61.89 -29.20 -13.10
C TRP A 588 -63.41 -29.46 -12.89
N PRO A 589 -64.35 -28.52 -13.10
CA PRO A 589 -64.26 -27.05 -13.28
C PRO A 589 -65.32 -26.26 -12.45
N SER A 590 -65.49 -24.95 -12.77
CA SER A 590 -66.79 -24.23 -12.99
C SER A 590 -67.09 -22.96 -12.18
N SER A 591 -67.39 -21.91 -12.96
CA SER A 591 -67.91 -20.57 -12.67
C SER A 591 -69.42 -20.56 -12.31
N PRO A 592 -70.15 -19.41 -12.20
CA PRO A 592 -69.73 -17.99 -12.11
C PRO A 592 -70.55 -17.12 -11.09
N ALA A 593 -70.31 -15.79 -11.12
CA ALA A 593 -71.34 -14.74 -11.31
C ALA A 593 -71.62 -13.70 -10.19
N ALA A 594 -72.08 -12.53 -10.68
CA ALA A 594 -72.88 -11.48 -10.02
C ALA A 594 -72.24 -10.56 -8.94
N ALA A 595 -72.70 -9.31 -8.73
CA ALA A 595 -73.38 -8.35 -9.63
C ALA A 595 -73.45 -6.95 -8.96
N GLY A 596 -73.58 -5.90 -9.78
CA GLY A 596 -73.95 -4.54 -9.36
C GLY A 596 -72.77 -3.62 -9.01
N GLY A 597 -72.83 -2.30 -9.22
CA GLY A 597 -73.88 -1.51 -9.88
C GLY A 597 -74.12 -0.16 -9.18
N GLY A 598 -73.63 0.94 -9.76
CA GLY A 598 -73.84 2.29 -9.20
C GLY A 598 -73.07 3.39 -9.94
N SER A 599 -73.80 4.42 -10.39
CA SER A 599 -73.33 5.65 -11.06
C SER A 599 -74.51 6.65 -11.04
N PRO A 600 -74.39 7.96 -11.42
CA PRO A 600 -73.26 8.65 -12.05
C PRO A 600 -73.01 10.11 -11.53
N ALA A 601 -72.29 10.91 -12.34
CA ALA A 601 -72.23 12.38 -12.42
C ALA A 601 -71.29 13.17 -11.46
N GLY A 602 -70.61 14.24 -11.91
CA GLY A 602 -70.53 14.71 -13.31
C GLY A 602 -69.69 15.97 -13.63
N VAL A 603 -69.07 15.95 -14.81
CA VAL A 603 -68.84 17.02 -15.82
C VAL A 603 -68.17 18.37 -15.44
N ALA A 604 -66.90 18.50 -15.84
CA ALA A 604 -66.29 19.57 -16.68
C ALA A 604 -64.82 19.18 -16.99
N GLY A 605 -64.19 19.36 -18.17
CA GLY A 605 -64.54 20.09 -19.41
C GLY A 605 -63.72 21.38 -19.53
N ALA A 606 -62.86 21.65 -20.52
CA ALA A 606 -62.34 20.93 -21.72
C ALA A 606 -60.91 21.47 -22.04
N GLY A 607 -60.13 21.07 -23.06
CA GLY A 607 -60.21 20.10 -24.17
C GLY A 607 -58.79 19.83 -24.74
N MET A 608 -58.54 18.72 -25.45
CA MET A 608 -58.40 18.61 -26.94
C MET A 608 -57.22 19.41 -27.54
N TRP A 609 -56.37 18.96 -28.48
CA TRP A 609 -56.44 17.94 -29.56
C TRP A 609 -55.25 16.94 -29.46
N LYS A 610 -55.23 15.67 -29.95
CA LYS A 610 -55.55 15.04 -31.26
C LYS A 610 -54.56 15.43 -32.40
N GLY A 611 -53.85 14.55 -33.13
CA GLY A 611 -53.55 13.11 -32.93
C GLY A 611 -53.38 12.30 -34.24
N SER A 612 -52.31 11.50 -34.37
CA SER A 612 -52.06 10.44 -35.41
C SER A 612 -51.86 10.92 -36.88
N PRO A 613 -51.44 10.06 -37.86
CA PRO A 613 -51.10 8.63 -37.83
C PRO A 613 -49.71 8.25 -38.44
N VAL A 614 -49.52 6.94 -38.72
CA VAL A 614 -48.35 6.27 -39.34
C VAL A 614 -48.53 6.08 -40.85
N THR A 615 -47.43 6.06 -41.63
CA THR A 615 -47.32 5.39 -42.94
C THR A 615 -45.91 4.85 -43.17
N ASP A 616 -45.79 3.62 -43.71
CA ASP A 616 -44.60 3.12 -44.41
C ASP A 616 -44.54 3.63 -45.86
N GLU A 617 -43.39 3.41 -46.52
CA GLU A 617 -43.22 2.84 -47.89
C GLU A 617 -41.97 3.41 -48.63
N SER A 618 -41.47 2.68 -49.63
CA SER A 618 -40.16 2.85 -50.28
C SER A 618 -40.26 3.42 -51.71
N ALA A 619 -39.27 4.19 -52.17
CA ALA A 619 -38.99 4.42 -53.61
C ALA A 619 -37.58 4.98 -53.90
N ASP A 620 -37.13 4.82 -55.15
CA ASP A 620 -35.83 5.21 -55.72
C ASP A 620 -35.61 6.72 -55.98
N GLY A 621 -34.41 7.07 -56.49
CA GLY A 621 -34.05 8.40 -57.02
C GLY A 621 -34.59 8.68 -58.45
N PRO A 622 -33.94 9.52 -59.31
CA PRO A 622 -32.48 9.78 -59.40
C PRO A 622 -32.05 11.25 -59.74
N ALA A 623 -30.73 11.47 -59.94
CA ALA A 623 -30.04 12.30 -60.97
C ALA A 623 -30.44 13.79 -61.25
N LEU A 624 -29.57 14.72 -61.74
CA LEU A 624 -28.12 14.76 -62.05
C LEU A 624 -27.60 16.23 -62.19
N ASP A 625 -26.33 16.35 -62.63
CA ASP A 625 -25.59 17.52 -63.18
C ASP A 625 -25.06 18.62 -62.21
N SER A 626 -23.78 19.05 -62.19
CA SER A 626 -22.61 19.15 -63.13
C SER A 626 -22.43 20.56 -63.75
N THR A 627 -21.26 21.06 -64.19
CA THR A 627 -19.87 20.55 -64.42
C THR A 627 -18.83 21.43 -63.63
N SER A 628 -17.53 21.68 -63.91
CA SER A 628 -16.55 21.36 -64.98
C SER A 628 -15.06 21.53 -64.54
N SER A 629 -14.19 20.57 -64.94
CA SER A 629 -12.81 20.69 -65.52
C SER A 629 -11.72 21.65 -64.97
N SER A 630 -10.41 21.37 -65.06
CA SER A 630 -9.58 20.35 -65.77
C SER A 630 -8.42 19.90 -64.86
N GLY A 631 -7.62 18.84 -65.10
CA GLY A 631 -7.51 17.83 -66.18
C GLY A 631 -6.50 16.74 -65.70
N MET A 632 -5.58 16.14 -66.47
CA MET A 632 -5.31 16.16 -67.92
C MET A 632 -4.36 14.98 -68.30
N THR A 633 -4.87 13.93 -68.97
CA THR A 633 -4.18 12.94 -69.88
C THR A 633 -2.95 12.11 -69.40
N THR A 634 -2.81 10.80 -69.67
CA THR A 634 -3.72 9.80 -70.30
C THR A 634 -3.34 8.34 -69.98
N GLU A 635 -4.38 7.49 -69.88
CA GLU A 635 -4.44 6.05 -70.25
C GLU A 635 -3.66 5.01 -69.42
N THR A 636 -4.00 3.71 -69.34
CA THR A 636 -5.15 2.83 -69.78
C THR A 636 -5.36 1.74 -68.68
N THR A 637 -6.30 0.76 -68.65
CA THR A 637 -7.29 0.22 -69.61
C THR A 637 -8.68 -0.02 -68.95
N LYS A 638 -9.19 -1.27 -68.86
CA LYS A 638 -10.52 -1.70 -68.37
C LYS A 638 -10.55 -3.22 -68.06
N LEU A 639 -11.47 -3.65 -67.17
CA LEU A 639 -12.18 -4.97 -67.14
C LEU A 639 -11.36 -6.26 -66.89
N PRO A 640 -11.99 -7.43 -66.55
CA PRO A 640 -13.33 -7.70 -65.99
C PRO A 640 -13.32 -8.63 -64.73
N ARG A 641 -14.50 -9.07 -64.27
CA ARG A 641 -14.70 -10.36 -63.54
C ARG A 641 -14.78 -11.53 -64.55
N PRO A 642 -14.69 -12.79 -64.11
CA PRO A 642 -15.93 -13.56 -63.96
C PRO A 642 -16.00 -14.36 -62.64
N ALA A 643 -17.00 -15.24 -62.54
CA ALA A 643 -17.14 -16.28 -61.52
C ALA A 643 -17.78 -17.53 -62.16
N ALA A 644 -17.68 -18.66 -61.46
CA ALA A 644 -18.30 -19.97 -61.75
C ALA A 644 -17.71 -20.80 -62.91
N ASP A 645 -18.00 -22.11 -62.78
CA ASP A 645 -17.92 -23.23 -63.72
C ASP A 645 -16.59 -23.58 -64.41
N GLU A 646 -16.03 -24.74 -64.01
CA GLU A 646 -15.94 -25.89 -64.93
C GLU A 646 -16.06 -27.23 -64.16
N PHE A 647 -16.40 -28.31 -64.87
CA PHE A 647 -16.78 -29.63 -64.32
C PHE A 647 -15.59 -30.63 -64.27
N HIS A 648 -15.80 -31.79 -63.63
CA HIS A 648 -15.14 -33.07 -63.95
C HIS A 648 -15.36 -33.45 -65.46
N PRO A 649 -14.61 -34.39 -66.11
CA PRO A 649 -13.84 -35.50 -65.51
C PRO A 649 -12.52 -35.93 -66.23
N ASP A 650 -11.85 -36.92 -65.63
CA ASP A 650 -11.22 -38.13 -66.23
C ASP A 650 -10.15 -38.14 -67.36
N VAL A 651 -9.05 -38.86 -67.02
CA VAL A 651 -8.37 -39.94 -67.81
C VAL A 651 -7.24 -39.56 -68.80
N PRO A 652 -6.18 -40.40 -68.97
CA PRO A 652 -4.80 -39.94 -69.20
C PRO A 652 -4.15 -40.51 -70.49
N PRO A 653 -2.82 -40.74 -70.51
CA PRO A 653 -2.31 -42.07 -70.92
C PRO A 653 -1.15 -42.64 -70.05
N ALA A 654 -0.79 -43.91 -70.30
CA ALA A 654 0.22 -44.74 -69.63
C ALA A 654 1.08 -45.52 -70.69
N GLU A 655 2.05 -46.40 -70.42
CA GLU A 655 2.52 -47.05 -69.17
C GLU A 655 4.09 -47.04 -69.10
N PRO A 656 4.94 -48.10 -69.29
CA PRO A 656 4.79 -49.57 -69.32
C PRO A 656 5.74 -50.41 -68.41
N ALA A 657 5.18 -51.45 -67.77
CA ALA A 657 5.80 -52.69 -67.25
C ALA A 657 6.87 -52.62 -66.10
N ALA A 658 6.95 -53.49 -65.07
CA ALA A 658 6.39 -54.82 -64.69
C ALA A 658 7.34 -56.04 -64.85
N THR A 659 7.00 -57.15 -64.16
CA THR A 659 7.73 -58.45 -63.98
C THR A 659 8.92 -58.44 -63.00
N ALA A 660 9.27 -59.51 -62.27
CA ALA A 660 8.57 -60.73 -61.79
C ALA A 660 9.49 -61.48 -60.77
N SER A 661 8.99 -62.53 -60.09
CA SER A 661 9.73 -63.63 -59.40
C SER A 661 10.73 -63.28 -58.27
N ASP A 662 11.16 -64.19 -57.36
CA ASP A 662 10.61 -65.45 -56.82
C ASP A 662 11.28 -65.77 -55.44
N GLU A 663 10.78 -66.83 -54.78
CA GLU A 663 11.41 -67.80 -53.84
C GLU A 663 12.78 -67.46 -53.18
N ASP A 664 12.93 -67.44 -51.84
CA ASP A 664 12.98 -68.56 -50.86
C ASP A 664 14.38 -69.24 -50.75
N ALA A 665 14.78 -69.69 -49.54
CA ALA A 665 15.86 -70.68 -49.21
C ALA A 665 16.57 -70.49 -47.83
N ALA A 666 16.08 -71.21 -46.83
CA ALA A 666 16.76 -71.91 -45.73
C ALA A 666 18.25 -71.62 -45.30
N SER A 667 18.38 -71.39 -43.97
CA SER A 667 19.38 -71.98 -43.04
C SER A 667 20.85 -71.48 -42.98
N GLY A 668 21.37 -71.39 -41.75
CA GLY A 668 22.81 -71.18 -41.44
C GLY A 668 23.06 -70.50 -40.09
N GLU A 669 23.52 -71.23 -39.07
CA GLU A 669 23.87 -70.69 -37.73
C GLU A 669 25.25 -69.99 -37.71
N PRO A 670 25.58 -69.24 -36.64
CA PRO A 670 26.32 -69.88 -35.54
C PRO A 670 25.81 -69.55 -34.12
N ALA A 671 26.06 -70.44 -33.15
CA ALA A 671 25.45 -70.42 -31.82
C ALA A 671 26.44 -70.30 -30.64
N ALA A 672 25.96 -69.66 -29.56
CA ALA A 672 26.38 -69.78 -28.15
C ALA A 672 25.24 -69.18 -27.29
N GLY A 673 24.86 -69.65 -26.09
CA GLY A 673 25.49 -70.55 -25.12
C GLY A 673 25.52 -69.84 -23.75
N ARG A 674 25.10 -70.39 -22.61
CA ARG A 674 24.74 -71.78 -22.24
C ARG A 674 23.66 -71.80 -21.13
N SER A 675 23.06 -72.97 -20.91
CA SER A 675 22.32 -73.33 -19.69
C SER A 675 23.24 -73.52 -18.46
N ASN A 676 22.67 -73.46 -17.24
CA ASN A 676 22.76 -74.53 -16.21
C ASN A 676 22.12 -74.14 -14.86
N GLY A 677 21.59 -75.13 -14.12
CA GLY A 677 21.91 -75.29 -12.70
C GLY A 677 20.93 -74.81 -11.60
N ALA A 678 20.03 -75.70 -11.19
CA ALA A 678 19.87 -76.21 -9.81
C ALA A 678 19.62 -75.28 -8.58
N THR A 679 18.40 -75.43 -8.01
CA THR A 679 18.06 -75.63 -6.56
C THR A 679 18.58 -74.72 -5.42
N ARG A 680 17.63 -73.96 -4.80
CA ARG A 680 17.48 -73.61 -3.34
C ARG A 680 18.61 -72.78 -2.67
N PRO A 681 18.42 -72.25 -1.44
CA PRO A 681 17.20 -72.04 -0.62
C PRO A 681 16.63 -70.60 -0.82
N ALA A 682 15.50 -70.11 -0.26
CA ALA A 682 14.69 -70.36 0.95
C ALA A 682 15.11 -69.63 2.24
N THR A 683 14.28 -68.68 2.66
CA THR A 683 13.93 -68.22 4.04
C THR A 683 14.94 -68.28 5.20
N ASP A 684 15.12 -67.13 5.82
CA ASP A 684 14.90 -66.90 7.27
C ASP A 684 13.70 -65.90 7.31
N TYR A 685 12.55 -66.08 8.00
CA TYR A 685 12.29 -66.45 9.40
C TYR A 685 13.25 -65.73 10.36
N GLY A 686 12.85 -64.79 11.21
CA GLY A 686 11.58 -64.62 11.91
C GLY A 686 11.90 -64.61 13.42
N GLY A 687 11.23 -63.86 14.30
CA GLY A 687 10.14 -62.90 14.15
C GLY A 687 9.73 -62.41 15.55
N ASP A 688 8.67 -61.61 15.68
CA ASP A 688 7.91 -61.46 16.94
C ASP A 688 6.51 -60.88 16.62
N PRO A 689 5.42 -61.21 17.36
CA PRO A 689 4.18 -61.57 16.68
C PRO A 689 2.94 -60.82 17.24
N THR A 690 2.74 -59.55 16.84
CA THR A 690 1.68 -58.70 17.45
C THR A 690 0.85 -57.84 16.49
N ARG A 691 0.98 -57.96 15.17
CA ARG A 691 0.10 -57.24 14.21
C ARG A 691 -0.32 -58.07 13.00
N GLU A 692 -1.61 -58.36 12.93
CA GLU A 692 -2.29 -58.86 11.74
C GLU A 692 -2.43 -57.74 10.68
N PRO A 693 -2.09 -57.99 9.41
CA PRO A 693 -2.46 -57.12 8.30
C PRO A 693 -3.67 -57.71 7.54
N ILE A 694 -4.85 -57.11 7.72
CA ILE A 694 -6.03 -57.46 6.92
C ILE A 694 -5.80 -56.98 5.48
N SER A 695 -5.87 -57.90 4.51
CA SER A 695 -5.71 -57.61 3.09
C SER A 695 -6.98 -56.99 2.50
N PHE A 696 -6.85 -55.84 1.85
CA PHE A 696 -7.90 -55.27 0.99
C PHE A 696 -7.54 -55.55 -0.47
N ALA A 697 -8.40 -56.27 -1.20
CA ALA A 697 -8.18 -56.54 -2.62
C ALA A 697 -8.56 -55.30 -3.47
N PRO A 698 -7.83 -55.00 -4.55
CA PRO A 698 -8.32 -54.07 -5.56
C PRO A 698 -9.53 -54.72 -6.26
N PRO A 699 -10.64 -53.99 -6.48
CA PRO A 699 -11.71 -54.49 -7.33
C PRO A 699 -11.18 -54.65 -8.77
N HIS A 700 -11.53 -55.77 -9.41
CA HIS A 700 -11.19 -55.99 -10.81
C HIS A 700 -12.01 -55.10 -11.74
N ASP A 701 -11.40 -54.63 -12.82
CA ASP A 701 -12.14 -54.16 -13.99
C ASP A 701 -12.95 -55.34 -14.55
N ALA A 702 -14.27 -55.31 -14.36
CA ALA A 702 -15.17 -56.21 -15.04
C ALA A 702 -15.30 -55.75 -16.50
N ALA A 703 -14.91 -56.61 -17.45
CA ALA A 703 -15.20 -56.37 -18.85
C ALA A 703 -16.73 -56.39 -19.05
N LEU A 704 -17.33 -55.23 -19.27
CA LEU A 704 -18.73 -55.14 -19.68
C LEU A 704 -18.86 -55.53 -21.15
N GLU A 705 -19.78 -56.44 -21.40
CA GLU A 705 -20.14 -56.90 -22.74
C GLU A 705 -20.88 -55.80 -23.51
N SER A 706 -20.89 -55.89 -24.84
CA SER A 706 -21.59 -54.93 -25.70
C SER A 706 -23.11 -55.04 -25.52
N ALA A 707 -23.71 -54.02 -24.93
CA ALA A 707 -25.13 -53.71 -24.91
C ALA A 707 -25.34 -52.24 -25.32
N ASP A 708 -26.58 -51.85 -25.64
CA ASP A 708 -26.89 -50.59 -26.33
C ASP A 708 -26.47 -49.29 -25.61
N ASP A 709 -26.38 -48.20 -26.39
CA ASP A 709 -25.80 -46.87 -26.07
C ASP A 709 -26.62 -46.03 -25.05
N ASP A 710 -27.10 -46.63 -23.96
CA ASP A 710 -27.70 -45.91 -22.82
C ASP A 710 -26.60 -45.17 -22.01
N VAL A 711 -26.21 -43.99 -22.48
CA VAL A 711 -25.17 -43.14 -21.87
C VAL A 711 -25.66 -42.56 -20.53
N HIS A 712 -25.61 -43.35 -19.46
CA HIS A 712 -25.95 -42.94 -18.10
C HIS A 712 -25.09 -41.75 -17.64
N LEU A 713 -25.71 -40.57 -17.54
CA LEU A 713 -25.07 -39.32 -17.13
C LEU A 713 -24.79 -39.34 -15.62
N ILE A 714 -23.60 -39.79 -15.24
CA ILE A 714 -23.13 -39.87 -13.84
C ILE A 714 -21.79 -39.13 -13.62
N PRO A 715 -21.52 -38.61 -12.41
CA PRO A 715 -20.24 -37.97 -12.11
C PRO A 715 -19.05 -38.91 -12.37
N GLY A 716 -18.02 -38.41 -13.05
CA GLY A 716 -16.83 -39.15 -13.43
C GLY A 716 -16.91 -39.87 -14.78
N ALA A 717 -18.10 -40.04 -15.37
CA ALA A 717 -18.29 -40.61 -16.71
C ALA A 717 -17.72 -39.71 -17.82
N THR A 718 -17.45 -40.30 -18.98
CA THR A 718 -16.87 -39.61 -20.15
C THR A 718 -17.78 -39.74 -21.36
N ILE A 719 -18.12 -38.60 -21.97
CA ILE A 719 -19.01 -38.50 -23.14
C ILE A 719 -18.21 -38.02 -24.37
N ALA A 720 -18.85 -38.03 -25.54
CA ALA A 720 -18.30 -37.51 -26.81
C ALA A 720 -16.89 -38.03 -27.10
N GLU A 721 -16.77 -39.35 -27.30
CA GLU A 721 -15.51 -40.07 -27.57
C GLU A 721 -14.42 -39.85 -26.51
N GLY A 722 -14.79 -39.48 -25.28
CA GLY A 722 -13.86 -39.20 -24.18
C GLY A 722 -13.43 -37.74 -24.04
N ARG A 723 -13.92 -36.84 -24.92
CA ARG A 723 -13.56 -35.40 -24.93
C ARG A 723 -14.02 -34.65 -23.68
N TYR A 724 -15.13 -35.05 -23.07
CA TYR A 724 -15.65 -34.40 -21.86
C TYR A 724 -15.85 -35.40 -20.73
N ARG A 725 -15.37 -35.06 -19.54
CA ARG A 725 -15.60 -35.83 -18.31
C ARG A 725 -16.53 -35.09 -17.37
N LEU A 726 -17.66 -35.68 -17.03
CA LEU A 726 -18.64 -35.11 -16.09
C LEU A 726 -18.02 -35.00 -14.69
N LEU A 727 -18.22 -33.87 -14.00
CA LEU A 727 -17.70 -33.61 -12.66
C LEU A 727 -18.82 -33.45 -11.63
N VAL A 728 -19.76 -32.53 -11.88
CA VAL A 728 -20.83 -32.16 -10.94
C VAL A 728 -22.12 -31.91 -11.72
N PHE A 729 -23.23 -32.47 -11.22
CA PHE A 729 -24.58 -32.18 -11.72
C PHE A 729 -25.15 -30.96 -11.01
N HIS A 730 -25.76 -30.03 -11.75
CA HIS A 730 -26.35 -28.79 -11.22
C HIS A 730 -27.88 -28.73 -11.33
N GLY A 731 -28.52 -29.83 -11.75
CA GLY A 731 -29.96 -29.87 -11.98
C GLY A 731 -30.35 -29.30 -13.36
N GLY A 732 -31.53 -28.71 -13.44
CA GLY A 732 -32.12 -28.18 -14.66
C GLY A 732 -33.64 -28.36 -14.74
N PRO A 733 -34.32 -27.59 -15.61
CA PRO A 733 -35.75 -27.71 -15.89
C PRO A 733 -36.05 -28.98 -16.71
N PRO A 734 -37.34 -29.31 -16.98
CA PRO A 734 -37.68 -30.45 -17.82
C PRO A 734 -36.97 -30.41 -19.17
N HIS A 735 -36.51 -31.57 -19.64
CA HIS A 735 -35.75 -31.75 -20.89
C HIS A 735 -34.38 -31.04 -20.93
N LEU A 736 -33.86 -30.45 -19.84
CA LEU A 736 -32.50 -29.90 -19.80
C LEU A 736 -31.71 -30.41 -18.58
N GLN A 737 -30.47 -30.85 -18.79
CA GLN A 737 -29.56 -31.21 -17.70
C GLN A 737 -28.28 -30.39 -17.74
N PHE A 738 -27.96 -29.72 -16.63
CA PHE A 738 -26.82 -28.84 -16.45
C PHE A 738 -25.68 -29.55 -15.71
N TRP A 739 -24.50 -29.58 -16.32
CA TRP A 739 -23.33 -30.30 -15.80
C TRP A 739 -22.06 -29.45 -15.85
N GLN A 740 -21.28 -29.43 -14.77
CA GLN A 740 -19.88 -29.05 -14.82
C GLN A 740 -19.07 -30.23 -15.35
N ALA A 741 -18.19 -29.99 -16.32
CA ALA A 741 -17.32 -31.02 -16.90
C ALA A 741 -15.88 -30.53 -17.11
N LEU A 742 -14.96 -31.46 -17.31
CA LEU A 742 -13.59 -31.20 -17.77
C LEU A 742 -13.48 -31.55 -19.27
N ASP A 743 -13.09 -30.57 -20.09
CA ASP A 743 -12.63 -30.76 -21.47
C ASP A 743 -11.25 -31.42 -21.42
N THR A 744 -11.18 -32.72 -21.72
CA THR A 744 -9.97 -33.55 -21.55
C THR A 744 -8.91 -33.28 -22.62
N ALA A 745 -9.31 -32.66 -23.74
CA ALA A 745 -8.43 -32.25 -24.82
C ALA A 745 -7.75 -30.90 -24.53
N LEU A 746 -8.44 -29.99 -23.83
CA LEU A 746 -7.98 -28.62 -23.55
C LEU A 746 -7.70 -28.33 -22.06
N ASP A 747 -7.80 -29.34 -21.19
CA ASP A 747 -7.54 -29.31 -19.73
C ASP A 747 -8.21 -28.14 -18.99
N ARG A 748 -9.48 -27.88 -19.33
CA ARG A 748 -10.28 -26.76 -18.83
C ARG A 748 -11.67 -27.17 -18.38
N GLN A 749 -12.23 -26.46 -17.41
CA GLN A 749 -13.62 -26.65 -17.00
C GLN A 749 -14.57 -26.01 -18.02
N VAL A 750 -15.67 -26.70 -18.30
CA VAL A 750 -16.76 -26.25 -19.19
C VAL A 750 -18.12 -26.50 -18.53
N ALA A 751 -19.10 -25.67 -18.88
CA ALA A 751 -20.51 -25.89 -18.58
C ALA A 751 -21.16 -26.64 -19.76
N LEU A 752 -21.69 -27.83 -19.51
CA LEU A 752 -22.45 -28.61 -20.48
C LEU A 752 -23.95 -28.47 -20.20
N THR A 753 -24.73 -28.31 -21.26
CA THR A 753 -26.18 -28.44 -21.23
C THR A 753 -26.59 -29.54 -22.19
N PHE A 754 -27.14 -30.63 -21.66
CA PHE A 754 -27.81 -31.64 -22.46
C PHE A 754 -29.25 -31.18 -22.74
N VAL A 755 -29.70 -31.37 -23.98
CA VAL A 755 -31.05 -31.08 -24.44
C VAL A 755 -31.74 -32.41 -24.74
N ASP A 756 -32.84 -32.65 -24.03
CA ASP A 756 -33.65 -33.87 -24.07
C ASP A 756 -32.83 -35.19 -23.95
N PRO A 757 -32.03 -35.37 -22.88
CA PRO A 757 -31.21 -36.58 -22.72
C PRO A 757 -32.03 -37.87 -22.60
N ASP A 758 -33.32 -37.76 -22.27
CA ASP A 758 -34.28 -38.86 -22.11
C ASP A 758 -35.08 -39.17 -23.41
N ALA A 759 -34.75 -38.52 -24.54
CA ALA A 759 -35.37 -38.71 -25.86
C ALA A 759 -36.91 -38.63 -25.88
N THR A 760 -37.47 -37.58 -25.24
CA THR A 760 -38.91 -37.36 -25.06
C THR A 760 -39.51 -36.28 -25.97
N MET A 761 -38.68 -35.51 -26.66
CA MET A 761 -39.03 -34.45 -27.62
C MET A 761 -38.83 -34.94 -29.06
N SER A 762 -39.42 -34.25 -30.03
CA SER A 762 -39.12 -34.54 -31.44
C SER A 762 -37.83 -33.85 -31.92
N ASP A 763 -37.12 -34.48 -32.85
CA ASP A 763 -35.88 -33.96 -33.46
C ASP A 763 -36.01 -32.50 -33.92
N ALA A 764 -37.19 -32.13 -34.44
CA ALA A 764 -37.50 -30.77 -34.89
C ALA A 764 -37.44 -29.74 -33.74
N GLN A 765 -37.89 -30.11 -32.54
CA GLN A 765 -37.84 -29.24 -31.36
C GLN A 765 -36.43 -29.18 -30.77
N VAL A 766 -35.71 -30.30 -30.72
CA VAL A 766 -34.30 -30.34 -30.30
C VAL A 766 -33.45 -29.48 -31.23
N GLN A 767 -33.61 -29.65 -32.54
CA GLN A 767 -32.92 -28.85 -33.55
C GLN A 767 -33.33 -27.37 -33.52
N GLU A 768 -34.58 -27.04 -33.15
CA GLU A 768 -34.96 -25.66 -32.90
C GLU A 768 -34.18 -25.05 -31.72
N ILE A 769 -34.11 -25.75 -30.57
CA ILE A 769 -33.34 -25.31 -29.39
C ILE A 769 -31.86 -25.09 -29.73
N LEU A 770 -31.25 -26.05 -30.43
CA LEU A 770 -29.85 -25.93 -30.87
C LEU A 770 -29.67 -24.74 -31.82
N SER A 771 -30.59 -24.54 -32.79
CA SER A 771 -30.53 -23.43 -33.74
C SER A 771 -30.73 -22.04 -33.10
N ARG A 772 -31.60 -21.93 -32.08
CA ARG A 772 -31.80 -20.70 -31.30
C ARG A 772 -30.57 -20.40 -30.45
N THR A 773 -30.00 -21.42 -29.82
CA THR A 773 -28.75 -21.29 -29.05
C THR A 773 -27.55 -20.92 -29.94
N LEU A 774 -27.52 -21.37 -31.20
CA LEU A 774 -26.57 -20.94 -32.25
C LEU A 774 -26.79 -19.50 -32.79
N LYS A 775 -27.90 -18.85 -32.44
CA LYS A 775 -28.07 -17.39 -32.59
C LYS A 775 -27.55 -16.68 -31.35
N LEU A 776 -27.88 -17.18 -30.16
CA LEU A 776 -27.44 -16.64 -28.88
C LEU A 776 -25.91 -16.64 -28.73
N SER A 777 -25.22 -17.67 -29.24
CA SER A 777 -23.74 -17.80 -29.23
C SER A 777 -22.99 -16.69 -29.99
N ARG A 778 -23.69 -15.86 -30.77
CA ARG A 778 -23.12 -14.73 -31.51
C ARG A 778 -23.02 -13.45 -30.67
N ILE A 779 -23.46 -13.49 -29.42
CA ILE A 779 -23.55 -12.34 -28.50
C ILE A 779 -22.49 -12.50 -27.42
N ASP A 780 -21.39 -11.75 -27.56
CA ASP A 780 -20.24 -11.77 -26.63
C ASP A 780 -20.42 -10.66 -25.57
N VAL A 781 -21.05 -11.01 -24.43
CA VAL A 781 -21.38 -10.09 -23.33
C VAL A 781 -21.27 -10.78 -21.96
N PRO A 782 -20.81 -10.10 -20.88
CA PRO A 782 -20.54 -10.75 -19.57
C PRO A 782 -21.73 -11.46 -18.89
N GLY A 783 -22.97 -11.17 -19.28
CA GLY A 783 -24.16 -11.82 -18.74
C GLY A 783 -24.53 -13.16 -19.40
N ILE A 784 -23.73 -13.66 -20.35
CA ILE A 784 -23.94 -14.96 -21.02
C ILE A 784 -22.61 -15.72 -21.01
N ALA A 785 -22.61 -16.97 -20.55
CA ALA A 785 -21.47 -17.86 -20.73
C ALA A 785 -21.27 -18.14 -22.23
N ARG A 786 -20.08 -17.80 -22.75
CA ARG A 786 -19.74 -18.01 -24.14
C ARG A 786 -19.93 -19.47 -24.54
N VAL A 787 -20.84 -19.70 -25.49
CA VAL A 787 -21.02 -21.01 -26.13
C VAL A 787 -19.79 -21.32 -26.98
N LEU A 788 -19.23 -22.51 -26.80
CA LEU A 788 -17.97 -22.98 -27.35
C LEU A 788 -18.16 -24.01 -28.45
N ASP A 789 -19.21 -24.84 -28.33
CA ASP A 789 -19.54 -25.93 -29.25
C ASP A 789 -21.05 -26.24 -29.14
N VAL A 790 -21.68 -26.67 -30.23
CA VAL A 790 -23.10 -27.07 -30.25
C VAL A 790 -23.23 -28.28 -31.17
N ALA A 791 -23.49 -29.43 -30.56
CA ALA A 791 -23.50 -30.72 -31.22
C ALA A 791 -24.84 -31.46 -31.03
N HIS A 792 -25.07 -32.44 -31.88
CA HIS A 792 -26.09 -33.47 -31.66
C HIS A 792 -25.40 -34.72 -31.07
N SER A 793 -26.10 -35.45 -30.22
CA SER A 793 -25.68 -36.68 -29.56
C SER A 793 -26.73 -37.77 -29.80
N GLY A 794 -26.39 -39.04 -29.56
CA GLY A 794 -27.21 -40.19 -30.00
C GLY A 794 -28.67 -40.16 -29.53
N SER A 795 -28.95 -39.53 -28.38
CA SER A 795 -30.29 -39.40 -27.80
C SER A 795 -30.81 -37.95 -27.69
N GLY A 796 -30.08 -36.93 -28.16
CA GLY A 796 -30.47 -35.53 -27.93
C GLY A 796 -29.44 -34.48 -28.34
N GLY A 797 -29.54 -33.26 -27.79
CA GLY A 797 -28.60 -32.17 -28.05
C GLY A 797 -27.52 -32.02 -26.98
N LEU A 798 -26.34 -31.51 -27.35
CA LEU A 798 -25.26 -31.14 -26.42
C LEU A 798 -24.73 -29.75 -26.73
N ILE A 799 -24.88 -28.83 -25.77
CA ILE A 799 -24.34 -27.47 -25.84
C ILE A 799 -23.16 -27.38 -24.87
N VAL A 800 -22.01 -26.94 -25.37
CA VAL A 800 -20.78 -26.73 -24.59
C VAL A 800 -20.57 -25.22 -24.43
N SER A 801 -20.36 -24.77 -23.21
CA SER A 801 -20.15 -23.35 -22.87
C SER A 801 -19.01 -23.20 -21.85
N GLU A 802 -18.47 -21.98 -21.71
CA GLU A 802 -17.41 -21.72 -20.74
C GLU A 802 -17.89 -21.84 -19.29
N TRP A 803 -17.02 -22.29 -18.39
CA TRP A 803 -17.38 -22.43 -16.98
C TRP A 803 -17.33 -21.09 -16.24
N ILE A 804 -18.50 -20.56 -15.86
CA ILE A 804 -18.62 -19.38 -14.99
C ILE A 804 -18.11 -19.74 -13.58
N ARG A 805 -16.89 -19.28 -13.29
CA ARG A 805 -16.20 -19.43 -11.99
C ARG A 805 -16.89 -18.58 -10.94
N GLY A 806 -17.28 -19.18 -9.81
CA GLY A 806 -18.02 -18.53 -8.73
C GLY A 806 -19.06 -19.48 -8.12
N GLY A 807 -20.18 -18.95 -7.63
CA GLY A 807 -21.27 -19.74 -7.02
C GLY A 807 -22.48 -19.92 -7.92
N SER A 808 -23.32 -20.90 -7.62
CA SER A 808 -24.70 -20.93 -8.12
C SER A 808 -25.53 -19.81 -7.48
N LEU A 809 -26.66 -19.48 -8.12
CA LEU A 809 -27.60 -18.50 -7.59
C LEU A 809 -28.05 -18.83 -6.15
N ALA A 810 -28.29 -20.12 -5.84
CA ALA A 810 -28.69 -20.60 -4.52
C ALA A 810 -27.57 -20.42 -3.47
N GLU A 811 -26.35 -20.87 -3.76
CA GLU A 811 -25.21 -20.73 -2.84
C GLU A 811 -24.91 -19.27 -2.50
N VAL A 812 -25.02 -18.35 -3.48
CA VAL A 812 -24.78 -16.92 -3.23
C VAL A 812 -25.94 -16.27 -2.50
N ALA A 813 -27.19 -16.63 -2.80
CA ALA A 813 -28.37 -16.16 -2.07
C ALA A 813 -28.31 -16.53 -0.57
N ASP A 814 -27.82 -17.73 -0.23
CA ASP A 814 -27.67 -18.18 1.16
C ASP A 814 -26.67 -17.32 1.96
N THR A 815 -25.65 -16.75 1.31
CA THR A 815 -24.72 -15.80 1.96
C THR A 815 -25.36 -14.46 2.37
N SER A 816 -26.64 -14.23 2.02
CA SER A 816 -27.39 -13.00 2.31
C SER A 816 -26.67 -11.74 1.80
N PRO A 817 -26.43 -11.62 0.47
CA PRO A 817 -25.63 -10.55 -0.09
C PRO A 817 -26.35 -9.20 0.01
N SER A 818 -25.59 -8.11 0.16
CA SER A 818 -26.18 -6.77 0.32
C SER A 818 -27.13 -6.42 -0.84
N PRO A 819 -28.30 -5.79 -0.59
CA PRO A 819 -29.28 -5.49 -1.65
C PRO A 819 -28.73 -4.67 -2.82
N ILE A 820 -27.82 -3.74 -2.53
CA ILE A 820 -27.11 -2.94 -3.55
C ILE A 820 -26.14 -3.81 -4.35
N GLY A 821 -25.48 -4.78 -3.70
CA GLY A 821 -24.65 -5.79 -4.36
C GLY A 821 -25.45 -6.63 -5.35
N GLY A 822 -26.56 -7.25 -4.91
CA GLY A 822 -27.45 -8.01 -5.78
C GLY A 822 -28.01 -7.18 -6.95
N ALA A 823 -28.39 -5.92 -6.69
CA ALA A 823 -28.86 -4.99 -7.72
C ALA A 823 -27.78 -4.49 -8.70
N ARG A 824 -26.48 -4.53 -8.33
CA ARG A 824 -25.36 -4.35 -9.28
C ARG A 824 -25.12 -5.64 -10.07
N ALA A 825 -25.04 -6.77 -9.37
CA ALA A 825 -24.75 -8.10 -9.92
C ALA A 825 -25.70 -8.49 -11.07
N ILE A 826 -26.98 -8.17 -10.95
CA ILE A 826 -28.01 -8.46 -11.95
C ILE A 826 -27.90 -7.61 -13.24
N GLN A 827 -27.11 -6.53 -13.25
CA GLN A 827 -27.04 -5.62 -14.40
C GLN A 827 -26.36 -6.25 -15.62
N SER A 828 -25.42 -7.18 -15.43
CA SER A 828 -24.82 -7.98 -16.51
C SER A 828 -25.87 -8.86 -17.21
N LEU A 829 -26.71 -9.57 -16.44
CA LEU A 829 -27.78 -10.43 -16.96
C LEU A 829 -28.88 -9.61 -17.67
N ALA A 830 -29.23 -8.44 -17.12
CA ALA A 830 -30.18 -7.53 -17.75
C ALA A 830 -29.64 -6.93 -19.07
N ALA A 831 -28.36 -6.56 -19.14
CA ALA A 831 -27.71 -6.10 -20.37
C ALA A 831 -27.59 -7.24 -21.41
N ALA A 832 -27.38 -8.48 -20.96
CA ALA A 832 -27.40 -9.66 -21.82
C ALA A 832 -28.78 -9.90 -22.44
N ALA A 833 -29.86 -9.78 -21.67
CA ALA A 833 -31.22 -9.90 -22.20
C ALA A 833 -31.54 -8.80 -23.21
N GLU A 834 -31.12 -7.54 -22.96
CA GLU A 834 -31.25 -6.47 -23.95
C GLU A 834 -30.53 -6.82 -25.27
N ALA A 835 -29.32 -7.36 -25.20
CA ALA A 835 -28.56 -7.77 -26.39
C ALA A 835 -29.22 -8.94 -27.14
N ALA A 836 -29.73 -9.94 -26.41
CA ALA A 836 -30.45 -11.08 -26.95
C ALA A 836 -31.77 -10.66 -27.63
N HIS A 837 -32.59 -9.86 -26.95
CA HIS A 837 -33.88 -9.37 -27.47
C HIS A 837 -33.67 -8.52 -28.73
N ARG A 838 -32.62 -7.70 -28.77
CA ARG A 838 -32.24 -6.92 -29.96
C ARG A 838 -31.76 -7.79 -31.14
N ALA A 839 -31.26 -9.00 -30.87
CA ALA A 839 -30.90 -10.00 -31.87
C ALA A 839 -32.06 -10.96 -32.23
N GLY A 840 -33.25 -10.78 -31.64
CA GLY A 840 -34.42 -11.63 -31.89
C GLY A 840 -34.35 -13.01 -31.25
N VAL A 841 -33.70 -13.15 -30.09
CA VAL A 841 -33.58 -14.40 -29.33
C VAL A 841 -33.79 -14.15 -27.83
N ALA A 842 -34.35 -15.13 -27.11
CA ALA A 842 -34.53 -15.09 -25.65
C ALA A 842 -33.38 -15.80 -24.92
N LEU A 843 -33.11 -15.42 -23.66
CA LEU A 843 -32.17 -16.11 -22.78
C LEU A 843 -32.76 -17.41 -22.21
N SER A 844 -34.09 -17.48 -22.09
CA SER A 844 -34.84 -18.59 -21.47
C SER A 844 -34.50 -18.75 -19.99
N ILE A 845 -34.59 -17.68 -19.19
CA ILE A 845 -34.29 -17.74 -17.74
C ILE A 845 -35.48 -18.36 -16.98
N ASP A 846 -35.65 -19.67 -17.16
CA ASP A 846 -36.71 -20.51 -16.60
C ASP A 846 -36.38 -21.07 -15.20
N HIS A 847 -35.11 -21.42 -14.95
CA HIS A 847 -34.69 -22.20 -13.79
C HIS A 847 -33.51 -21.53 -13.05
N PRO A 848 -33.51 -21.48 -11.70
CA PRO A 848 -32.43 -20.82 -10.94
C PRO A 848 -31.05 -21.46 -11.16
N SER A 849 -30.95 -22.78 -11.30
CA SER A 849 -29.66 -23.45 -11.60
C SER A 849 -29.02 -23.06 -12.93
N ARG A 850 -29.80 -22.48 -13.86
CA ARG A 850 -29.34 -22.01 -15.17
C ARG A 850 -28.41 -20.78 -15.06
N VAL A 851 -28.44 -20.12 -13.91
CA VAL A 851 -27.78 -18.85 -13.61
C VAL A 851 -26.71 -19.03 -12.53
N ARG A 852 -25.53 -18.43 -12.75
CA ARG A 852 -24.42 -18.42 -11.78
C ARG A 852 -23.94 -16.99 -11.54
N VAL A 853 -23.29 -16.77 -10.40
CA VAL A 853 -22.68 -15.48 -10.04
C VAL A 853 -21.16 -15.64 -10.09
N SER A 854 -20.47 -14.76 -10.81
CA SER A 854 -19.03 -14.83 -11.00
C SER A 854 -18.24 -14.38 -9.77
N ILE A 855 -16.93 -14.65 -9.73
CA ILE A 855 -16.02 -14.14 -8.69
C ILE A 855 -15.86 -12.60 -8.71
N GLU A 856 -16.15 -11.94 -9.84
CA GLU A 856 -16.25 -10.49 -9.97
C GLU A 856 -17.54 -9.93 -9.34
N GLY A 857 -18.54 -10.79 -9.13
CA GLY A 857 -19.87 -10.44 -8.62
C GLY A 857 -20.91 -10.19 -9.71
N ASP A 858 -20.63 -10.51 -10.98
CA ASP A 858 -21.59 -10.36 -12.09
C ASP A 858 -22.47 -11.63 -12.22
N VAL A 859 -23.77 -11.47 -12.51
CA VAL A 859 -24.69 -12.59 -12.76
C VAL A 859 -24.69 -12.95 -14.25
N ALA A 860 -24.57 -14.23 -14.57
CA ALA A 860 -24.55 -14.71 -15.95
C ALA A 860 -25.43 -15.94 -16.18
N LEU A 861 -26.02 -16.03 -17.37
CA LEU A 861 -26.62 -17.24 -17.92
C LEU A 861 -25.51 -18.27 -18.17
N ALA A 862 -25.36 -19.21 -17.25
CA ALA A 862 -24.22 -20.13 -17.24
C ALA A 862 -24.47 -21.44 -17.99
N PHE A 863 -25.75 -21.76 -18.27
CA PHE A 863 -26.17 -22.91 -19.05
C PHE A 863 -27.10 -22.44 -20.19
N PRO A 864 -26.54 -22.00 -21.33
CA PRO A 864 -27.33 -21.44 -22.43
C PRO A 864 -28.06 -22.54 -23.22
N ALA A 865 -29.38 -22.44 -23.31
CA ALA A 865 -30.24 -23.28 -24.16
C ALA A 865 -31.58 -22.57 -24.37
N THR A 866 -31.80 -21.93 -25.52
CA THR A 866 -33.02 -21.13 -25.73
C THR A 866 -34.20 -22.01 -26.15
N MET A 867 -35.23 -22.10 -25.31
CA MET A 867 -36.43 -22.91 -25.58
C MET A 867 -37.30 -22.34 -26.73
N PRO A 868 -38.17 -23.16 -27.37
CA PRO A 868 -39.02 -22.71 -28.49
C PRO A 868 -40.11 -21.69 -28.09
N ASP A 869 -40.59 -21.79 -26.87
CA ASP A 869 -41.67 -21.02 -26.27
C ASP A 869 -41.20 -19.81 -25.45
N ALA A 870 -39.91 -19.77 -25.06
CA ALA A 870 -39.33 -18.70 -24.26
C ALA A 870 -39.54 -17.30 -24.88
N THR A 871 -40.19 -16.40 -24.13
CA THR A 871 -40.47 -15.03 -24.57
C THR A 871 -39.54 -13.99 -23.92
N PRO A 872 -39.41 -12.79 -24.51
CA PRO A 872 -38.72 -11.67 -23.86
C PRO A 872 -39.30 -11.24 -22.51
N ASP A 873 -40.60 -11.46 -22.25
CA ASP A 873 -41.25 -11.13 -20.96
C ASP A 873 -40.81 -12.12 -19.87
N ASP A 874 -40.70 -13.40 -20.22
CA ASP A 874 -40.23 -14.45 -19.31
C ASP A 874 -38.76 -14.24 -18.90
N ASP A 875 -37.92 -13.71 -19.79
CA ASP A 875 -36.57 -13.27 -19.40
C ASP A 875 -36.61 -12.15 -18.35
N ILE A 876 -37.52 -11.17 -18.46
CA ILE A 876 -37.65 -10.11 -17.44
C ILE A 876 -38.07 -10.70 -16.10
N ARG A 877 -39.01 -11.65 -16.13
CA ARG A 877 -39.49 -12.38 -14.96
C ARG A 877 -38.39 -13.23 -14.33
N GLY A 878 -37.58 -13.91 -15.13
CA GLY A 878 -36.41 -14.69 -14.69
C GLY A 878 -35.29 -13.82 -14.10
N ILE A 879 -34.99 -12.66 -14.69
CA ILE A 879 -34.06 -11.66 -14.11
C ILE A 879 -34.60 -11.13 -12.78
N GLY A 880 -35.90 -10.80 -12.73
CA GLY A 880 -36.58 -10.39 -11.51
C GLY A 880 -36.52 -11.45 -10.42
N ALA A 881 -36.68 -12.72 -10.78
CA ALA A 881 -36.61 -13.87 -9.89
C ALA A 881 -35.19 -14.12 -9.37
N ALA A 882 -34.17 -13.96 -10.22
CA ALA A 882 -32.77 -14.02 -9.80
C ALA A 882 -32.39 -12.88 -8.84
N LEU A 883 -32.88 -11.66 -9.09
CA LEU A 883 -32.73 -10.55 -8.15
C LEU A 883 -33.47 -10.82 -6.83
N TYR A 884 -34.69 -11.32 -6.88
CA TYR A 884 -35.49 -11.67 -5.70
C TYR A 884 -34.78 -12.75 -4.85
N ALA A 885 -34.21 -13.77 -5.48
CA ALA A 885 -33.41 -14.79 -4.80
C ALA A 885 -32.20 -14.20 -4.08
N LEU A 886 -31.42 -13.33 -4.74
CA LEU A 886 -30.30 -12.62 -4.12
C LEU A 886 -30.72 -11.66 -2.99
N LEU A 887 -31.98 -11.22 -2.95
CA LEU A 887 -32.49 -10.30 -1.91
C LEU A 887 -33.02 -10.99 -0.66
N VAL A 888 -33.69 -12.14 -0.80
CA VAL A 888 -34.41 -12.79 0.33
C VAL A 888 -34.26 -14.32 0.40
N ASN A 889 -33.32 -14.90 -0.36
CA ASN A 889 -33.03 -16.34 -0.39
C ASN A 889 -34.27 -17.23 -0.66
N ARG A 890 -35.07 -16.85 -1.67
CA ARG A 890 -36.28 -17.54 -2.12
C ARG A 890 -36.49 -17.42 -3.63
N TRP A 891 -37.06 -18.41 -4.28
CA TRP A 891 -37.42 -18.36 -5.70
C TRP A 891 -38.92 -17.99 -5.87
N PRO A 892 -39.27 -16.92 -6.61
CA PRO A 892 -40.65 -16.44 -6.71
C PRO A 892 -41.42 -16.90 -7.95
N LEU A 893 -40.79 -17.67 -8.84
CA LEU A 893 -41.44 -18.31 -9.99
C LEU A 893 -41.72 -19.80 -9.69
N PRO A 894 -42.64 -20.46 -10.42
CA PRO A 894 -42.80 -21.90 -10.34
C PRO A 894 -41.49 -22.61 -10.73
N GLU A 895 -40.96 -23.47 -9.85
CA GLU A 895 -39.85 -24.37 -10.18
C GLU A 895 -40.40 -25.65 -10.83
N SER A 896 -39.73 -26.15 -11.86
CA SER A 896 -40.06 -27.42 -12.53
C SER A 896 -38.78 -28.14 -12.93
N GLY A 897 -38.84 -29.47 -13.09
CA GLY A 897 -37.65 -30.29 -13.29
C GLY A 897 -37.00 -30.68 -11.95
N SER A 898 -35.69 -30.46 -11.83
CA SER A 898 -34.90 -30.89 -10.67
C SER A 898 -34.61 -29.72 -9.71
N ARG A 899 -35.00 -29.89 -8.44
CA ARG A 899 -34.93 -28.82 -7.41
C ARG A 899 -33.54 -28.23 -7.27
N SER A 900 -33.45 -26.90 -7.33
CA SER A 900 -32.23 -26.13 -7.13
C SER A 900 -31.79 -25.97 -5.67
N GLY A 901 -32.69 -26.23 -4.72
CA GLY A 901 -32.49 -25.98 -3.29
C GLY A 901 -32.93 -24.60 -2.81
N LEU A 902 -33.34 -23.68 -3.71
CA LEU A 902 -34.05 -22.47 -3.30
C LEU A 902 -35.49 -22.81 -2.89
N GLU A 903 -35.89 -22.31 -1.73
CA GLU A 903 -37.26 -22.46 -1.24
C GLU A 903 -38.23 -21.49 -1.95
N PRO A 904 -39.51 -21.85 -2.14
CA PRO A 904 -40.51 -20.96 -2.74
C PRO A 904 -40.74 -19.66 -1.94
N ALA A 905 -40.98 -18.57 -2.66
CA ALA A 905 -41.39 -17.29 -2.06
C ALA A 905 -42.77 -17.37 -1.40
N ALA A 906 -42.94 -16.61 -0.32
CA ALA A 906 -44.26 -16.38 0.27
C ALA A 906 -45.15 -15.59 -0.71
N LEU A 907 -46.42 -15.96 -0.79
CA LEU A 907 -47.43 -15.28 -1.61
C LEU A 907 -48.33 -14.39 -0.74
N ASP A 908 -48.78 -13.29 -1.32
CA ASP A 908 -49.77 -12.38 -0.75
C ASP A 908 -51.21 -12.87 -0.96
N PRO A 909 -52.25 -12.20 -0.40
CA PRO A 909 -53.65 -12.59 -0.60
C PRO A 909 -54.17 -12.49 -2.05
N ALA A 910 -53.39 -11.93 -2.99
CA ALA A 910 -53.67 -11.91 -4.42
C ALA A 910 -52.86 -12.97 -5.20
N GLY A 911 -52.15 -13.87 -4.50
CA GLY A 911 -51.34 -14.92 -5.08
C GLY A 911 -50.04 -14.43 -5.73
N GLN A 912 -49.60 -13.20 -5.46
CA GLN A 912 -48.35 -12.64 -5.98
C GLN A 912 -47.21 -12.80 -4.95
N PRO A 913 -45.94 -12.92 -5.39
CA PRO A 913 -44.80 -12.90 -4.47
C PRO A 913 -44.79 -11.64 -3.61
N VAL A 914 -44.65 -11.83 -2.29
CA VAL A 914 -44.57 -10.75 -1.30
C VAL A 914 -43.38 -9.84 -1.64
N GLU A 915 -43.55 -8.50 -1.60
CA GLU A 915 -42.48 -7.56 -1.94
C GLU A 915 -41.24 -7.81 -1.03
N PRO A 916 -40.00 -7.90 -1.54
CA PRO A 916 -38.82 -8.18 -0.72
C PRO A 916 -38.70 -7.29 0.53
N ARG A 917 -39.06 -6.01 0.41
CA ARG A 917 -39.06 -5.03 1.50
C ARG A 917 -40.06 -5.31 2.64
N ALA A 918 -41.06 -6.15 2.40
CA ALA A 918 -41.97 -6.64 3.44
C ALA A 918 -41.37 -7.83 4.22
N VAL A 919 -40.40 -8.55 3.64
CA VAL A 919 -39.61 -9.60 4.30
C VAL A 919 -38.44 -8.98 5.08
N ASP A 920 -37.62 -8.15 4.42
CA ASP A 920 -36.55 -7.36 5.05
C ASP A 920 -36.70 -5.87 4.74
N ARG A 921 -36.90 -5.07 5.79
CA ARG A 921 -37.17 -3.63 5.69
C ARG A 921 -35.94 -2.80 5.28
N ASP A 922 -34.74 -3.34 5.41
CA ASP A 922 -33.49 -2.66 5.04
C ASP A 922 -33.26 -2.68 3.51
N ILE A 923 -34.03 -3.48 2.75
CA ILE A 923 -34.00 -3.47 1.28
C ILE A 923 -34.52 -2.13 0.74
N PRO A 924 -33.73 -1.39 -0.08
CA PRO A 924 -34.17 -0.13 -0.68
C PRO A 924 -35.40 -0.31 -1.58
N PHE A 925 -36.40 0.57 -1.41
CA PHE A 925 -37.69 0.49 -2.11
C PHE A 925 -37.57 0.33 -3.62
N GLN A 926 -36.66 1.04 -4.28
CA GLN A 926 -36.49 0.93 -5.74
C GLN A 926 -35.99 -0.45 -6.18
N ILE A 927 -35.15 -1.11 -5.37
CA ILE A 927 -34.62 -2.45 -5.64
C ILE A 927 -35.70 -3.50 -5.40
N SER A 928 -36.40 -3.40 -4.27
CA SER A 928 -37.54 -4.25 -3.92
C SER A 928 -38.66 -4.18 -4.97
N ALA A 929 -39.06 -2.96 -5.36
CA ALA A 929 -40.08 -2.73 -6.37
C ALA A 929 -39.63 -3.19 -7.77
N ALA A 930 -38.35 -3.08 -8.12
CA ALA A 930 -37.82 -3.62 -9.38
C ALA A 930 -37.90 -5.15 -9.42
N ALA A 931 -37.50 -5.84 -8.34
CA ALA A 931 -37.60 -7.29 -8.24
C ALA A 931 -39.06 -7.78 -8.32
N ALA A 932 -39.95 -7.24 -7.47
CA ALA A 932 -41.34 -7.64 -7.42
C ALA A 932 -42.09 -7.37 -8.75
N ARG A 933 -41.92 -6.18 -9.35
CA ARG A 933 -42.61 -5.80 -10.59
C ARG A 933 -42.07 -6.44 -11.86
N ALA A 934 -40.84 -6.97 -11.82
CA ALA A 934 -40.30 -7.77 -12.91
C ALA A 934 -40.90 -9.19 -12.93
N VAL A 935 -41.18 -9.77 -11.75
CA VAL A 935 -41.78 -11.12 -11.63
C VAL A 935 -43.30 -11.12 -11.87
N GLN A 936 -44.00 -10.08 -11.38
CA GLN A 936 -45.46 -9.96 -11.47
C GLN A 936 -45.96 -9.84 -12.92
N PRO A 937 -46.91 -10.68 -13.38
CA PRO A 937 -47.50 -10.56 -14.72
C PRO A 937 -48.10 -9.17 -14.96
N GLY A 938 -47.53 -8.44 -15.92
CA GLY A 938 -47.96 -7.07 -16.24
C GLY A 938 -47.53 -5.98 -15.24
N GLY A 939 -46.59 -6.25 -14.31
CA GLY A 939 -46.13 -5.35 -13.24
C GLY A 939 -45.51 -4.01 -13.67
N GLY A 940 -45.46 -3.73 -14.98
CA GLY A 940 -45.09 -2.43 -15.57
C GLY A 940 -43.67 -2.38 -16.14
N ILE A 941 -42.82 -3.36 -15.82
CA ILE A 941 -41.49 -3.51 -16.41
C ILE A 941 -41.59 -4.49 -17.58
N ARG A 942 -41.64 -3.96 -18.81
CA ARG A 942 -41.90 -4.74 -20.05
C ARG A 942 -40.69 -4.93 -20.97
N SER A 943 -39.49 -4.59 -20.52
CA SER A 943 -38.26 -4.75 -21.31
C SER A 943 -37.00 -4.74 -20.45
N ALA A 944 -35.96 -5.43 -20.91
CA ALA A 944 -34.67 -5.48 -20.25
C ALA A 944 -34.00 -4.09 -20.12
N PRO A 945 -34.03 -3.19 -21.13
CA PRO A 945 -33.57 -1.81 -20.96
C PRO A 945 -34.29 -1.06 -19.82
N THR A 946 -35.60 -1.28 -19.64
CA THR A 946 -36.36 -0.65 -18.54
C THR A 946 -35.88 -1.16 -17.18
N LEU A 947 -35.71 -2.47 -17.01
CA LEU A 947 -35.21 -3.06 -15.78
C LEU A 947 -33.78 -2.59 -15.47
N LEU A 948 -32.89 -2.63 -16.47
CA LEU A 948 -31.51 -2.19 -16.36
C LEU A 948 -31.41 -0.71 -15.93
N ASN A 949 -32.20 0.17 -16.54
CA ASN A 949 -32.24 1.59 -16.15
C ASN A 949 -32.73 1.80 -14.71
N LEU A 950 -33.75 1.05 -14.26
CA LEU A 950 -34.25 1.13 -12.89
C LEU A 950 -33.20 0.66 -11.87
N LEU A 951 -32.51 -0.45 -12.16
CA LEU A 951 -31.43 -0.96 -11.31
C LEU A 951 -30.24 0.00 -11.27
N GLN A 952 -29.80 0.52 -12.42
CA GLN A 952 -28.74 1.53 -12.51
C GLN A 952 -29.08 2.81 -11.73
N GLN A 953 -30.33 3.29 -11.79
CA GLN A 953 -30.78 4.44 -11.00
C GLN A 953 -30.75 4.14 -9.50
N ALA A 954 -31.23 2.96 -9.08
CA ALA A 954 -31.21 2.55 -7.67
C ALA A 954 -29.78 2.41 -7.13
N THR A 955 -28.86 1.79 -7.89
CA THR A 955 -27.45 1.66 -7.47
C THR A 955 -26.72 3.00 -7.52
N ALA A 956 -26.99 3.87 -8.50
CA ALA A 956 -26.39 5.21 -8.57
C ALA A 956 -26.86 6.15 -7.43
N ILE A 957 -28.05 5.92 -6.87
CA ILE A 957 -28.49 6.59 -5.64
C ILE A 957 -27.67 6.06 -4.45
N ALA A 958 -27.50 4.75 -4.32
CA ALA A 958 -26.64 4.17 -3.29
C ALA A 958 -25.17 4.65 -3.39
N ASP A 959 -24.59 4.72 -4.59
CA ASP A 959 -23.25 5.26 -4.85
C ASP A 959 -23.13 6.73 -4.40
N ARG A 960 -24.19 7.54 -4.59
CA ARG A 960 -24.26 8.92 -4.09
C ARG A 960 -24.42 8.97 -2.57
N THR A 961 -25.13 8.03 -1.95
CA THR A 961 -25.32 7.96 -0.50
C THR A 961 -24.06 7.46 0.22
N GLU A 962 -23.30 6.50 -0.33
CA GLU A 962 -21.96 6.15 0.17
C GLU A 962 -20.97 7.32 0.06
N LEU A 963 -21.17 8.21 -0.93
CA LEU A 963 -20.43 9.47 -1.06
C LEU A 963 -20.96 10.61 -0.15
N MET A 964 -22.12 10.45 0.48
CA MET A 964 -22.74 11.41 1.41
C MET A 964 -22.90 10.79 2.80
N GLY A 965 -21.83 10.83 3.60
CA GLY A 965 -21.90 10.48 5.02
C GLY A 965 -23.05 11.22 5.72
N SER A 966 -23.85 10.47 6.48
CA SER A 966 -25.17 10.88 6.99
C SER A 966 -25.22 12.32 7.52
N VAL A 967 -25.91 13.20 6.78
CA VAL A 967 -26.08 14.60 7.16
C VAL A 967 -27.15 14.69 8.24
N GLU A 968 -26.72 15.14 9.42
CA GLU A 968 -27.57 15.50 10.55
C GLU A 968 -28.44 16.71 10.15
N GLU A 969 -29.76 16.56 10.26
CA GLU A 969 -30.73 17.43 9.59
C GLU A 969 -30.70 18.87 10.12
N THR A 970 -30.02 19.74 9.39
CA THR A 970 -29.92 21.17 9.69
C THR A 970 -31.11 21.90 9.07
N PRO A 971 -31.79 22.85 9.78
CA PRO A 971 -32.99 23.50 9.28
C PRO A 971 -32.82 24.11 7.88
N ALA A 972 -33.81 23.88 7.02
CA ALA A 972 -33.73 24.20 5.59
C ALA A 972 -33.51 25.70 5.33
N PRO A 973 -32.49 26.09 4.53
CA PRO A 973 -32.39 27.43 3.98
C PRO A 973 -33.59 27.75 3.09
N ALA A 974 -34.05 29.01 3.09
CA ALA A 974 -35.16 29.45 2.26
C ALA A 974 -34.85 29.27 0.75
N ALA A 975 -35.90 29.00 -0.04
CA ALA A 975 -35.75 28.61 -1.44
C ALA A 975 -35.08 29.71 -2.30
N PRO A 976 -34.15 29.35 -3.21
CA PRO A 976 -33.49 30.31 -4.09
C PRO A 976 -34.47 30.81 -5.17
N VAL A 977 -34.73 32.11 -5.17
CA VAL A 977 -35.36 32.79 -6.30
C VAL A 977 -34.38 32.76 -7.48
N ARG A 978 -34.87 32.40 -8.68
CA ARG A 978 -34.05 32.43 -9.90
C ARG A 978 -33.76 33.89 -10.29
N ALA A 979 -32.53 34.34 -10.07
CA ALA A 979 -31.98 35.53 -10.72
C ALA A 979 -31.32 35.13 -12.05
N HIS A 980 -31.25 36.06 -13.01
CA HIS A 980 -30.33 35.94 -14.14
C HIS A 980 -28.96 36.43 -13.71
N GLU A 981 -27.93 35.59 -13.87
CA GLU A 981 -26.55 35.92 -13.50
C GLU A 981 -26.03 37.10 -14.34
N THR A 982 -25.49 38.12 -13.69
CA THR A 982 -24.91 39.31 -14.36
C THR A 982 -23.38 39.32 -14.25
N PRO A 983 -22.66 40.09 -15.11
CA PRO A 983 -21.19 40.05 -15.15
C PRO A 983 -20.49 40.34 -13.82
N GLU A 984 -21.10 41.13 -12.94
CA GLU A 984 -20.56 41.48 -11.61
C GLU A 984 -20.46 40.26 -10.67
N GLU A 985 -21.33 39.25 -10.82
CA GLU A 985 -21.29 38.03 -10.01
C GLU A 985 -20.08 37.16 -10.34
N HIS A 986 -19.54 37.29 -11.57
CA HIS A 986 -18.31 36.61 -11.99
C HIS A 986 -17.08 37.15 -11.23
N GLU A 987 -16.98 38.48 -11.02
CA GLU A 987 -15.95 39.09 -10.18
C GLU A 987 -16.15 38.72 -8.70
N ALA A 988 -17.40 38.69 -8.21
CA ALA A 988 -17.69 38.26 -6.84
C ALA A 988 -17.30 36.79 -6.59
N ALA A 989 -17.50 35.91 -7.58
CA ALA A 989 -17.06 34.51 -7.54
C ALA A 989 -15.53 34.40 -7.52
N GLU A 990 -14.83 35.16 -8.37
CA GLU A 990 -13.36 35.28 -8.33
C GLU A 990 -12.86 35.78 -6.97
N ALA A 991 -13.48 36.82 -6.40
CA ALA A 991 -13.10 37.38 -5.10
C ALA A 991 -13.29 36.38 -3.95
N ARG A 992 -14.39 35.60 -3.97
CA ARG A 992 -14.59 34.48 -3.01
C ARG A 992 -13.54 33.39 -3.20
N ARG A 993 -13.18 33.05 -4.45
CA ARG A 993 -12.13 32.06 -4.78
C ARG A 993 -10.75 32.51 -4.33
N ARG A 994 -10.39 33.79 -4.52
CA ARG A 994 -9.16 34.40 -3.99
C ARG A 994 -9.12 34.38 -2.46
N LYS A 995 -10.21 34.78 -1.78
CA LYS A 995 -10.33 34.69 -0.32
C LYS A 995 -10.17 33.25 0.21
N GLY A 996 -10.80 32.27 -0.45
CA GLY A 996 -10.64 30.85 -0.09
C GLY A 996 -9.19 30.34 -0.23
N VAL A 997 -8.46 30.77 -1.27
CA VAL A 997 -7.03 30.46 -1.43
C VAL A 997 -6.19 31.13 -0.33
N ILE A 998 -6.45 32.40 0.00
CA ILE A 998 -5.73 33.13 1.06
C ILE A 998 -5.93 32.46 2.42
N ILE A 999 -7.16 32.05 2.76
CA ILE A 999 -7.48 31.31 3.99
C ILE A 999 -6.76 29.95 4.02
N GLY A 1000 -6.76 29.21 2.90
CA GLY A 1000 -6.04 27.94 2.80
C GLY A 1000 -4.52 28.09 2.98
N VAL A 1001 -3.93 29.15 2.42
CA VAL A 1001 -2.51 29.48 2.58
C VAL A 1001 -2.19 29.89 4.01
N SER A 1002 -3.01 30.73 4.66
CA SER A 1002 -2.75 31.17 6.04
C SER A 1002 -2.89 30.03 7.06
N VAL A 1003 -3.85 29.13 6.88
CA VAL A 1003 -3.97 27.91 7.71
C VAL A 1003 -2.78 26.97 7.48
N GLY A 1004 -2.33 26.81 6.23
CA GLY A 1004 -1.12 26.03 5.92
C GLY A 1004 0.14 26.62 6.56
N ALA A 1005 0.32 27.94 6.50
CA ALA A 1005 1.44 28.64 7.12
C ALA A 1005 1.41 28.52 8.66
N ALA A 1006 0.25 28.64 9.29
CA ALA A 1006 0.10 28.44 10.74
C ALA A 1006 0.45 27.01 11.17
N ILE A 1007 0.03 25.99 10.40
CA ILE A 1007 0.39 24.58 10.64
C ILE A 1007 1.90 24.37 10.53
N ILE A 1008 2.55 24.96 9.51
CA ILE A 1008 4.01 24.90 9.35
C ILE A 1008 4.73 25.61 10.50
N LEU A 1009 4.25 26.78 10.93
CA LEU A 1009 4.82 27.52 12.06
C LEU A 1009 4.73 26.70 13.37
N VAL A 1010 3.59 26.08 13.66
CA VAL A 1010 3.45 25.20 14.84
C VAL A 1010 4.36 23.98 14.73
N ALA A 1011 4.51 23.37 13.55
CA ALA A 1011 5.45 22.26 13.34
C ALA A 1011 6.90 22.67 13.61
N LEU A 1012 7.31 23.85 13.12
CA LEU A 1012 8.64 24.40 13.36
C LEU A 1012 8.86 24.78 14.82
N LEU A 1013 7.85 25.31 15.52
CA LEU A 1013 7.92 25.62 16.95
C LEU A 1013 8.02 24.37 17.83
N VAL A 1014 7.24 23.32 17.52
CA VAL A 1014 7.36 22.00 18.20
C VAL A 1014 8.76 21.43 17.97
N LEU A 1015 9.23 21.41 16.72
CA LEU A 1015 10.55 20.90 16.38
C LEU A 1015 11.67 21.70 17.08
N ALA A 1016 11.61 23.04 17.04
CA ALA A 1016 12.57 23.91 17.70
C ALA A 1016 12.55 23.76 19.23
N SER A 1017 11.38 23.56 19.85
CA SER A 1017 11.27 23.27 21.28
C SER A 1017 11.95 21.95 21.64
N VAL A 1018 11.69 20.88 20.88
CA VAL A 1018 12.31 19.56 21.08
C VAL A 1018 13.83 19.66 20.91
N LEU A 1019 14.33 20.30 19.85
CA LEU A 1019 15.77 20.55 19.68
C LEU A 1019 16.34 21.36 20.85
N ASN A 1020 15.74 22.50 21.21
CA ASN A 1020 16.26 23.36 22.27
C ASN A 1020 16.30 22.66 23.64
N SER A 1021 15.32 21.79 23.94
CA SER A 1021 15.29 20.99 25.16
C SER A 1021 16.38 19.92 25.25
N ILE A 1022 16.99 19.55 24.12
CA ILE A 1022 18.02 18.50 24.01
C ILE A 1022 19.42 19.09 23.81
N PHE A 1023 19.54 20.18 23.03
CA PHE A 1023 20.81 20.87 22.80
C PHE A 1023 21.15 21.89 23.89
N GLY A 1024 20.16 22.44 24.61
CA GLY A 1024 20.38 23.45 25.64
C GLY A 1024 21.16 22.94 26.86
N ASP A 1025 20.90 21.70 27.30
CA ASP A 1025 21.60 21.09 28.45
C ASP A 1025 23.07 20.74 28.13
N VAL A 1026 23.45 20.63 26.85
CA VAL A 1026 24.85 20.37 26.42
C VAL A 1026 25.75 21.61 26.62
N GLY A 1027 25.18 22.74 27.06
CA GLY A 1027 25.95 23.88 27.58
C GLY A 1027 26.51 23.67 28.99
N GLY A 1028 26.04 22.66 29.72
CA GLY A 1028 26.57 22.27 31.03
C GLY A 1028 27.93 21.59 30.92
N GLY A 1029 28.95 22.14 31.59
CA GLY A 1029 30.29 21.54 31.60
C GLY A 1029 30.31 20.20 32.32
N LEU A 1030 30.77 19.15 31.63
CA LEU A 1030 30.96 17.81 32.20
C LEU A 1030 31.88 17.86 33.44
N ASN A 1031 31.34 17.46 34.60
CA ASN A 1031 32.15 17.29 35.81
C ASN A 1031 33.18 16.18 35.58
N ARG A 1032 34.46 16.49 35.85
CA ARG A 1032 35.56 15.53 35.65
C ARG A 1032 35.56 14.41 36.68
N ASP A 1033 34.82 14.58 37.78
CA ASP A 1033 34.86 13.70 38.94
C ASP A 1033 34.09 12.37 38.75
N GLU A 1034 33.21 12.28 37.74
CA GLU A 1034 32.53 11.03 37.35
C GLU A 1034 33.29 10.21 36.29
N LEU A 1035 34.30 10.78 35.66
CA LEU A 1035 35.19 10.09 34.71
C LEU A 1035 36.35 9.42 35.47
N GLY A 1036 36.05 8.28 36.10
CA GLY A 1036 36.93 7.53 37.00
C GLY A 1036 38.25 7.00 36.40
N LEU A 1037 39.16 7.90 36.05
CA LEU A 1037 40.42 7.65 35.36
C LEU A 1037 41.63 7.86 36.29
N ASN A 1038 41.75 6.99 37.30
CA ASN A 1038 42.96 6.90 38.12
C ASN A 1038 43.87 5.77 37.61
N ALA A 1039 45.10 6.12 37.22
CA ALA A 1039 46.22 5.20 37.01
C ALA A 1039 47.29 5.44 38.11
N PRO A 1040 48.09 4.44 38.50
CA PRO A 1040 48.67 4.42 39.85
C PRO A 1040 50.02 5.15 40.02
N SER A 1041 50.19 5.71 41.23
CA SER A 1041 51.44 5.83 42.01
C SER A 1041 52.69 6.50 41.40
N ALA A 1042 53.05 7.69 41.90
CA ALA A 1042 54.34 7.92 42.57
C ALA A 1042 54.42 9.27 43.33
N SER A 1043 55.16 9.25 44.44
CA SER A 1043 55.56 10.33 45.37
C SER A 1043 56.12 11.63 44.76
N GLY A 1044 55.90 12.79 45.42
CA GLY A 1044 56.47 14.09 44.98
C GLY A 1044 56.34 15.32 45.90
N GLU A 1045 56.55 15.18 47.22
CA GLU A 1045 56.92 16.23 48.20
C GLU A 1045 56.07 17.53 48.42
N GLN A 1046 56.38 18.20 49.54
CA GLN A 1046 55.92 19.53 49.99
C GLN A 1046 56.83 20.62 49.37
N THR A 1047 56.61 21.95 49.39
CA THR A 1047 55.68 22.89 50.07
C THR A 1047 55.47 24.08 49.09
N GLN A 1048 54.77 25.20 49.30
CA GLN A 1048 54.86 26.20 50.38
C GLN A 1048 53.80 27.30 50.15
N ASP A 1049 53.35 28.00 51.20
CA ASP A 1049 52.49 29.20 51.06
C ASP A 1049 53.20 30.36 50.35
N ASN A 1050 52.44 31.10 49.53
CA ASN A 1050 52.62 32.55 49.37
C ASN A 1050 51.33 33.21 48.86
N SER A 1051 51.06 34.43 49.34
CA SER A 1051 49.80 35.15 49.11
C SER A 1051 49.92 36.24 48.03
N SER A 1052 48.76 36.63 47.47
CA SER A 1052 48.58 37.54 46.31
C SER A 1052 49.04 36.93 44.95
N THR A 1053 48.36 37.14 43.83
CA THR A 1053 47.32 38.14 43.48
C THR A 1053 46.14 37.49 42.75
N ALA A 1054 44.92 38.02 42.89
CA ALA A 1054 43.70 37.44 42.30
C ALA A 1054 43.53 37.82 40.81
N THR A 1055 44.02 36.96 39.91
CA THR A 1055 43.96 37.15 38.44
C THR A 1055 42.53 37.12 37.88
N GLY A 1056 42.18 38.07 37.01
CA GLY A 1056 40.98 37.99 36.16
C GLY A 1056 39.62 38.19 36.85
N SER A 1057 39.56 38.97 37.92
CA SER A 1057 38.31 39.24 38.65
C SER A 1057 37.24 39.97 37.82
N THR A 1058 35.98 39.61 38.05
CA THR A 1058 34.80 40.25 37.43
C THR A 1058 34.52 41.61 38.07
N VAL A 1059 34.42 42.64 37.24
CA VAL A 1059 34.15 44.02 37.65
C VAL A 1059 32.67 44.30 37.45
N LYS A 1060 31.92 44.47 38.54
CA LYS A 1060 30.52 44.91 38.47
C LYS A 1060 30.47 46.45 38.37
N PRO A 1061 29.79 47.03 37.37
CA PRO A 1061 29.47 48.46 37.36
C PRO A 1061 28.62 48.86 38.58
N VAL A 1062 28.80 50.08 39.07
CA VAL A 1062 28.00 50.66 40.16
C VAL A 1062 26.75 51.36 39.62
N ARG A 1063 26.79 51.82 38.37
CA ARG A 1063 25.69 52.54 37.72
C ARG A 1063 25.77 52.39 36.21
N ALA A 1064 24.62 52.29 35.56
CA ALA A 1064 24.45 52.44 34.12
C ALA A 1064 23.55 53.65 33.83
N THR A 1065 23.87 54.43 32.80
CA THR A 1065 23.09 55.58 32.32
C THR A 1065 23.15 55.66 30.80
N VAL A 1066 22.04 55.99 30.15
CA VAL A 1066 21.98 56.10 28.68
C VAL A 1066 22.75 57.33 28.20
N PHE A 1067 23.53 57.14 27.15
CA PHE A 1067 24.28 58.16 26.45
C PHE A 1067 23.74 58.29 25.01
N SER A 1068 23.01 59.37 24.74
CA SER A 1068 22.62 59.79 23.39
C SER A 1068 23.01 61.27 23.21
N PRO A 1069 24.08 61.57 22.45
CA PRO A 1069 24.54 62.96 22.27
C PRO A 1069 23.73 63.75 21.23
N GLU A 1070 22.84 63.08 20.47
CA GLU A 1070 22.16 63.62 19.29
C GLU A 1070 20.62 63.50 19.38
N GLY A 1071 20.07 63.44 20.59
CA GLY A 1071 18.62 63.45 20.80
C GLY A 1071 18.22 63.11 22.24
N GLU A 1072 16.94 62.84 22.45
CA GLU A 1072 16.46 62.29 23.72
C GLU A 1072 17.03 60.87 23.93
N ALA A 1073 17.29 60.55 25.20
CA ALA A 1073 17.85 59.26 25.59
C ALA A 1073 16.78 58.16 25.53
N ASP A 1074 17.10 57.06 24.83
CA ASP A 1074 16.23 55.89 24.69
C ASP A 1074 15.98 55.19 26.06
N SER A 1075 14.72 55.10 26.47
CA SER A 1075 14.26 54.34 27.65
C SER A 1075 15.16 54.42 28.91
N PRO A 1076 15.48 55.62 29.44
CA PRO A 1076 16.55 55.80 30.44
C PRO A 1076 16.22 55.23 31.84
N ALA A 1077 14.95 54.96 32.12
CA ALA A 1077 14.50 54.37 33.39
C ALA A 1077 14.90 52.89 33.55
N THR A 1078 15.09 52.15 32.45
CA THR A 1078 15.47 50.73 32.50
C THR A 1078 16.97 50.49 32.31
N ALA A 1079 17.78 51.54 32.15
CA ALA A 1079 19.23 51.43 31.91
C ALA A 1079 19.99 50.58 32.95
N GLY A 1080 19.53 50.57 34.21
CA GLY A 1080 20.10 49.74 35.28
C GLY A 1080 19.86 48.23 35.13
N GLN A 1081 18.89 47.82 34.31
CA GLN A 1081 18.60 46.39 34.06
C GLN A 1081 19.72 45.70 33.29
N ALA A 1082 20.47 46.43 32.45
CA ALA A 1082 21.61 45.89 31.72
C ALA A 1082 22.84 45.57 32.60
N ILE A 1083 22.75 45.72 33.94
CA ILE A 1083 23.81 45.40 34.91
C ILE A 1083 23.25 44.76 36.20
N ASP A 1084 22.00 44.29 36.20
CA ASP A 1084 21.31 43.86 37.44
C ASP A 1084 21.63 42.41 37.87
N GLY A 1085 22.27 41.62 37.00
CA GLY A 1085 22.59 40.20 37.24
C GLY A 1085 21.53 39.22 36.73
N ASN A 1086 20.46 39.69 36.08
CA ASN A 1086 19.32 38.89 35.65
C ASN A 1086 19.08 38.99 34.13
N THR A 1087 19.46 37.95 33.40
CA THR A 1087 19.31 37.87 31.94
C THR A 1087 17.86 37.78 31.43
N SER A 1088 16.85 37.86 32.31
CA SER A 1088 15.43 37.99 31.94
C SER A 1088 14.90 39.43 31.98
N THR A 1089 15.64 40.37 32.56
CA THR A 1089 15.41 41.83 32.39
C THR A 1089 16.30 42.39 31.28
N ALA A 1090 15.98 43.58 30.75
CA ALA A 1090 16.74 44.19 29.66
C ALA A 1090 16.47 45.70 29.52
N TRP A 1091 17.53 46.46 29.22
CA TRP A 1091 17.38 47.78 28.62
C TRP A 1091 17.18 47.64 27.10
N SER A 1092 16.05 48.14 26.60
CA SER A 1092 15.77 48.29 25.17
C SER A 1092 16.10 49.70 24.71
N THR A 1093 16.60 49.85 23.48
CA THR A 1093 16.46 51.11 22.75
C THR A 1093 15.00 51.36 22.42
N ASP A 1094 14.66 52.58 22.01
CA ASP A 1094 13.32 52.85 21.51
C ASP A 1094 13.08 52.10 20.19
N THR A 1095 11.82 52.00 19.76
CA THR A 1095 11.45 51.30 18.53
C THR A 1095 11.46 52.27 17.35
N TYR A 1096 12.41 52.08 16.44
CA TYR A 1096 12.58 52.90 15.25
C TYR A 1096 11.82 52.33 14.05
N SER A 1097 11.37 53.19 13.14
CA SER A 1097 10.63 52.82 11.92
C SER A 1097 11.53 52.35 10.77
N ASP A 1098 12.78 52.82 10.74
CA ASP A 1098 13.70 52.65 9.62
C ASP A 1098 14.73 51.54 9.91
N PRO A 1099 14.90 50.55 9.01
CA PRO A 1099 15.48 49.27 9.38
C PRO A 1099 17.01 49.17 9.38
N ALA A 1100 17.75 50.09 8.75
CA ALA A 1100 19.22 50.05 8.75
C ALA A 1100 19.87 51.39 8.32
N PRO A 1101 20.86 51.93 9.07
CA PRO A 1101 21.19 51.68 10.48
C PRO A 1101 21.15 52.99 11.31
N PHE A 1102 20.17 53.08 12.22
CA PHE A 1102 19.64 54.33 12.80
C PHE A 1102 19.01 55.28 11.76
N PRO A 1103 17.98 56.07 12.14
CA PRO A 1103 17.55 57.19 11.32
C PRO A 1103 18.67 58.24 11.20
N GLY A 1104 18.73 58.94 10.06
CA GLY A 1104 19.78 59.92 9.74
C GLY A 1104 19.86 61.18 10.61
N PHE A 1105 19.30 61.17 11.82
CA PHE A 1105 19.42 62.19 12.86
C PHE A 1105 20.10 61.70 14.15
N LYS A 1106 20.41 60.41 14.30
CA LYS A 1106 21.24 59.83 15.38
C LYS A 1106 22.32 58.94 14.78
N ASN A 1107 23.59 59.20 15.07
CA ASN A 1107 24.74 58.33 14.74
C ASN A 1107 24.87 57.12 15.70
N GLY A 1108 24.00 57.02 16.71
CA GLY A 1108 23.88 55.89 17.62
C GLY A 1108 23.32 56.25 19.00
N VAL A 1109 23.32 55.27 19.91
CA VAL A 1109 23.03 55.43 21.34
C VAL A 1109 23.80 54.37 22.12
N GLY A 1110 24.12 54.60 23.39
CA GLY A 1110 24.84 53.62 24.20
C GLY A 1110 24.53 53.67 25.70
N LEU A 1111 25.13 52.74 26.44
CA LEU A 1111 25.11 52.73 27.90
C LEU A 1111 26.48 53.12 28.44
N MET A 1112 26.52 54.21 29.21
CA MET A 1112 27.67 54.63 30.00
C MET A 1112 27.65 53.90 31.34
N LEU A 1113 28.71 53.18 31.65
CA LEU A 1113 28.88 52.35 32.84
C LEU A 1113 29.93 52.98 33.76
N GLN A 1114 29.54 53.27 35.00
CA GLN A 1114 30.45 53.77 36.04
C GLN A 1114 31.04 52.58 36.83
N LEU A 1115 32.36 52.52 36.91
CA LEU A 1115 33.09 51.48 37.64
C LEU A 1115 33.31 51.90 39.12
N PRO A 1116 33.45 50.93 40.06
CA PRO A 1116 33.69 51.23 41.47
C PRO A 1116 35.07 51.86 41.73
N GLN A 1117 36.05 51.58 40.85
CA GLN A 1117 37.39 52.14 40.88
C GLN A 1117 37.99 52.19 39.46
N PRO A 1118 38.98 53.06 39.18
CA PRO A 1118 39.65 53.10 37.89
C PRO A 1118 40.26 51.73 37.55
N THR A 1119 39.79 51.11 36.48
CA THR A 1119 40.16 49.72 36.13
C THR A 1119 40.59 49.62 34.67
N VAL A 1120 41.60 48.79 34.39
CA VAL A 1120 41.96 48.39 33.02
C VAL A 1120 41.06 47.23 32.62
N ILE A 1121 40.24 47.40 31.59
CA ILE A 1121 39.34 46.35 31.09
C ILE A 1121 40.10 45.41 30.14
N GLY A 1122 39.96 44.11 30.36
CA GLY A 1122 40.49 43.06 29.48
C GLY A 1122 39.42 42.44 28.58
N SER A 1123 38.16 42.38 29.03
CA SER A 1123 37.03 41.99 28.19
C SER A 1123 35.69 42.52 28.69
N VAL A 1124 34.74 42.64 27.76
CA VAL A 1124 33.33 43.00 27.99
C VAL A 1124 32.46 41.87 27.45
N THR A 1125 31.57 41.32 28.28
CA THR A 1125 30.57 40.34 27.86
C THR A 1125 29.19 40.99 27.84
N LEU A 1126 28.51 40.91 26.70
CA LEU A 1126 27.21 41.52 26.42
C LEU A 1126 26.20 40.43 26.08
N ASN A 1127 25.10 40.36 26.82
CA ASN A 1127 23.97 39.49 26.45
C ASN A 1127 22.89 40.33 25.76
N VAL A 1128 22.53 39.96 24.52
CA VAL A 1128 21.56 40.70 23.69
C VAL A 1128 20.54 39.76 23.06
N THR A 1129 19.28 40.16 22.95
CA THR A 1129 18.25 39.35 22.25
C THR A 1129 18.06 39.77 20.79
N SER A 1130 18.56 40.94 20.41
CA SER A 1130 18.40 41.53 19.08
C SER A 1130 19.35 40.94 18.03
N THR A 1131 18.84 40.78 16.80
CA THR A 1131 19.60 40.31 15.64
C THR A 1131 20.22 41.48 14.87
N GLY A 1132 21.49 41.37 14.46
CA GLY A 1132 22.15 42.37 13.60
C GLY A 1132 22.71 43.61 14.31
N THR A 1133 22.50 43.75 15.62
CA THR A 1133 23.11 44.80 16.44
C THR A 1133 24.64 44.81 16.28
N SER A 1134 25.26 45.97 16.12
CA SER A 1134 26.72 46.12 16.24
C SER A 1134 27.10 47.21 17.24
N VAL A 1135 28.13 46.95 18.02
CA VAL A 1135 28.52 47.78 19.17
C VAL A 1135 30.02 48.09 19.17
N GLN A 1136 30.40 49.10 19.95
CA GLN A 1136 31.77 49.53 20.12
C GLN A 1136 32.05 49.84 21.59
N ILE A 1137 33.17 49.35 22.13
CA ILE A 1137 33.59 49.63 23.50
C ILE A 1137 34.51 50.85 23.50
N ARG A 1138 34.19 51.85 24.33
CA ARG A 1138 34.92 53.11 24.46
C ARG A 1138 35.11 53.48 25.93
N SER A 1139 36.10 54.31 26.26
CA SER A 1139 36.29 54.90 27.59
C SER A 1139 36.02 56.40 27.60
N ALA A 1140 35.56 56.92 28.73
CA ALA A 1140 35.29 58.35 28.91
C ALA A 1140 36.00 58.89 30.16
N GLN A 1141 36.36 60.18 30.14
CA GLN A 1141 36.99 60.86 31.29
C GLN A 1141 35.95 61.36 32.32
N SER A 1142 34.66 61.38 31.95
CA SER A 1142 33.54 61.80 32.81
C SER A 1142 32.34 60.88 32.64
N ALA A 1143 31.38 60.95 33.58
CA ALA A 1143 30.12 60.21 33.53
C ALA A 1143 29.18 60.69 32.40
N SER A 1144 29.42 61.88 31.85
CA SER A 1144 28.55 62.56 30.88
C SER A 1144 29.40 63.39 29.91
N PRO A 1145 30.08 62.76 28.94
CA PRO A 1145 30.72 63.47 27.82
C PRO A 1145 29.67 64.22 26.98
N SER A 1146 30.09 65.29 26.31
CA SER A 1146 29.22 66.11 25.44
C SER A 1146 28.97 65.49 24.06
N SER A 1147 29.93 64.70 23.56
CA SER A 1147 29.93 64.12 22.22
C SER A 1147 30.61 62.76 22.20
N LEU A 1148 30.38 61.95 21.15
CA LEU A 1148 31.09 60.68 20.98
C LEU A 1148 32.61 60.88 20.82
N SER A 1149 33.03 62.01 20.24
CA SER A 1149 34.43 62.44 20.10
C SER A 1149 35.15 62.67 21.43
N ASP A 1150 34.43 62.94 22.53
CA ASP A 1150 34.99 63.08 23.87
C ASP A 1150 35.30 61.72 24.54
N THR A 1151 35.15 60.61 23.79
CA THR A 1151 35.38 59.23 24.27
C THR A 1151 36.44 58.52 23.45
N THR A 1152 37.35 57.81 24.12
CA THR A 1152 38.47 57.08 23.50
C THR A 1152 38.05 55.68 23.09
N GLU A 1153 38.36 55.29 21.86
CA GLU A 1153 38.01 53.98 21.31
C GLU A 1153 38.88 52.85 21.85
N LEU A 1154 38.27 51.88 22.55
CA LEU A 1154 38.95 50.70 23.08
C LEU A 1154 38.90 49.50 22.11
N THR A 1155 37.79 49.32 21.39
CA THR A 1155 37.60 48.26 20.38
C THR A 1155 37.02 48.84 19.08
N PRO A 1156 37.25 48.20 17.92
CA PRO A 1156 36.48 48.49 16.70
C PRO A 1156 35.00 48.09 16.88
N THR A 1157 34.15 48.55 15.97
CA THR A 1157 32.75 48.09 15.86
C THR A 1157 32.72 46.57 15.66
N THR A 1158 31.98 45.89 16.53
CA THR A 1158 31.87 44.44 16.60
C THR A 1158 30.40 44.04 16.43
N PRO A 1159 30.04 43.22 15.41
CA PRO A 1159 28.69 42.72 15.25
C PRO A 1159 28.37 41.65 16.30
N LEU A 1160 27.16 41.72 16.87
CA LEU A 1160 26.69 40.80 17.90
C LEU A 1160 25.74 39.75 17.32
N LYS A 1161 25.76 38.57 17.93
CA LYS A 1161 24.75 37.51 17.74
C LYS A 1161 23.77 37.55 18.91
N PRO A 1162 22.52 37.06 18.77
CA PRO A 1162 21.65 36.84 19.92
C PRO A 1162 22.32 35.90 20.94
N GLY A 1163 22.15 36.19 22.24
CA GLY A 1163 22.83 35.55 23.35
C GLY A 1163 24.07 36.33 23.83
N SER A 1164 24.97 35.60 24.51
CA SER A 1164 26.17 36.16 25.14
C SER A 1164 27.34 36.31 24.16
N ASN A 1165 27.87 37.53 24.05
CA ASN A 1165 29.00 37.90 23.19
C ASN A 1165 30.15 38.47 24.04
N THR A 1166 31.36 37.92 23.95
CA THR A 1166 32.54 38.46 24.66
C THR A 1166 33.45 39.19 23.69
N ILE A 1167 33.72 40.46 23.97
CA ILE A 1167 34.62 41.35 23.22
C ILE A 1167 35.90 41.56 24.04
N SER A 1168 37.05 41.15 23.51
CA SER A 1168 38.37 41.39 24.13
C SER A 1168 38.83 42.84 23.93
N VAL A 1169 39.40 43.44 24.97
CA VAL A 1169 39.85 44.84 24.98
C VAL A 1169 41.38 44.88 25.00
N ASN A 1170 41.98 45.18 23.85
CA ASN A 1170 43.44 45.14 23.67
C ASN A 1170 44.14 46.49 23.92
N LYS A 1171 43.37 47.57 24.17
CA LYS A 1171 43.91 48.92 24.49
C LYS A 1171 43.84 49.18 25.99
N ALA A 1172 44.91 48.85 26.70
CA ALA A 1172 45.00 48.99 28.15
C ALA A 1172 45.18 50.46 28.59
N SER A 1173 44.08 51.14 28.92
CA SER A 1173 44.08 52.37 29.72
C SER A 1173 43.11 52.21 30.89
N SER A 1174 43.51 52.68 32.08
CA SER A 1174 42.64 52.61 33.26
C SER A 1174 41.55 53.66 33.17
N THR A 1175 40.29 53.26 33.33
CA THR A 1175 39.13 54.16 33.24
C THR A 1175 38.17 53.93 34.40
N SER A 1176 37.44 54.98 34.80
CA SER A 1176 36.29 54.88 35.70
C SER A 1176 34.96 54.79 34.95
N TYR A 1177 34.96 55.04 33.63
CA TYR A 1177 33.76 55.06 32.79
C TYR A 1177 33.98 54.28 31.49
N VAL A 1178 33.05 53.38 31.18
CA VAL A 1178 33.06 52.53 29.98
C VAL A 1178 31.75 52.74 29.22
N LEU A 1179 31.83 53.16 27.97
CA LEU A 1179 30.68 53.31 27.08
C LEU A 1179 30.55 52.08 26.18
N VAL A 1180 29.40 51.41 26.26
CA VAL A 1180 28.94 50.43 25.27
C VAL A 1180 28.08 51.17 24.25
N TRP A 1181 28.68 51.56 23.13
CA TRP A 1181 28.04 52.34 22.07
C TRP A 1181 27.42 51.42 21.02
N ILE A 1182 26.13 51.57 20.72
CA ILE A 1182 25.47 50.86 19.60
C ILE A 1182 25.62 51.73 18.35
N SER A 1183 26.49 51.30 17.43
CA SER A 1183 26.69 51.96 16.13
C SER A 1183 25.77 51.40 15.04
N THR A 1184 25.08 50.30 15.30
CA THR A 1184 24.15 49.67 14.34
C THR A 1184 23.02 49.01 15.11
N LEU A 1185 21.79 49.47 14.85
CA LEU A 1185 20.57 48.99 15.49
C LEU A 1185 20.23 47.57 15.02
N GLY A 1186 19.73 46.73 15.93
CA GLY A 1186 19.26 45.38 15.61
C GLY A 1186 17.78 45.30 15.25
N THR A 1187 17.29 44.06 15.14
CA THR A 1187 15.87 43.72 15.01
C THR A 1187 15.43 42.76 16.11
N VAL A 1188 14.28 43.07 16.75
CA VAL A 1188 13.55 42.23 17.71
C VAL A 1188 12.09 42.18 17.25
N ASP A 1189 11.48 41.00 17.15
CA ASP A 1189 10.08 40.79 16.72
C ASP A 1189 9.69 41.52 15.41
N GLY A 1190 10.63 41.65 14.48
CA GLY A 1190 10.44 42.37 13.20
C GLY A 1190 10.43 43.90 13.33
N LYS A 1191 10.79 44.45 14.49
CA LYS A 1191 10.92 45.88 14.78
C LYS A 1191 12.39 46.28 14.93
N SER A 1192 12.75 47.45 14.44
CA SER A 1192 14.11 47.99 14.55
C SER A 1192 14.36 48.49 15.98
N ARG A 1193 15.05 47.69 16.79
CA ARG A 1193 15.52 48.03 18.14
C ARG A 1193 16.65 47.10 18.58
N THR A 1194 17.44 47.53 19.55
CA THR A 1194 18.44 46.70 20.25
C THR A 1194 18.02 46.49 21.70
N ASP A 1195 18.17 45.27 22.19
CA ASP A 1195 17.89 44.90 23.59
C ASP A 1195 19.17 44.36 24.23
N ILE A 1196 19.57 44.92 25.38
CA ILE A 1196 20.73 44.48 26.17
C ILE A 1196 20.26 44.00 27.55
N SER A 1197 20.43 42.70 27.80
CA SER A 1197 20.00 42.04 29.04
C SER A 1197 21.06 42.05 30.15
N GLU A 1198 22.35 42.03 29.81
CA GLU A 1198 23.43 41.99 30.81
C GLU A 1198 24.75 42.50 30.22
N ILE A 1199 25.56 43.17 31.04
CA ILE A 1199 26.88 43.70 30.70
C ILE A 1199 27.88 43.39 31.82
N THR A 1200 28.63 42.30 31.65
CA THR A 1200 29.67 41.87 32.57
C THR A 1200 31.06 42.32 32.09
N LEU A 1201 31.81 43.03 32.95
CA LEU A 1201 33.18 43.45 32.68
C LEU A 1201 34.20 42.54 33.39
N LYS A 1202 35.38 42.35 32.81
CA LYS A 1202 36.53 41.71 33.48
C LYS A 1202 37.75 42.61 33.41
N ALA A 1203 38.48 42.68 34.52
CA ALA A 1203 39.78 43.35 34.56
C ALA A 1203 40.78 42.62 33.62
N ALA A 1204 41.73 43.39 33.06
CA ALA A 1204 42.89 42.80 32.40
C ALA A 1204 43.77 42.06 33.43
N SER A 1205 44.39 40.97 33.00
CA SER A 1205 45.36 40.16 33.76
C SER A 1205 46.77 40.71 33.63
#